data_AF-K1LAC3-F1
#
_entry.id   AF-K1LAC3-F1
#
_cell.length_a   1.000
_cell.length_b   1.000
_cell.length_c   1.000
_cell.angle_alpha   90.00
_cell.angle_beta   90.00
_cell.angle_gamma   90.00
#
_symmetry.space_group_name_H-M   'P 1'
#
loop_
_entity.id
_entity.type
_entity.pdbx_description
1 polymer ?
#
loop_
_entity_poly.entity_id
_entity_poly.type
_entity_poly.pdbx_seq_one_letter_code
_entity_poly.pdbx_strand_id
1 'polypeptide(L)'
;MKSRITLIFFSYCLLFNACMVDNFEEGALLLDSITEVRLSSNDTLFLKKDGTFEIRYALRYFSKQGEVNFRNTVRPKFFLNGIEVDKAEIDLSQEASYILQAEVPNNPKLLSNELNIQVLSLINAIKEIHLEFIGQSNILIAELDEPTFEDLFRINLLLVTGERMVVNENFFDFEFILNGSKVEAFKFDNLTLGETTEVQIGINDMLSNVVGLEVLTIENAINEIAIDYLGESNILIPELQEVNFEDLLGLELTLVNGAKLKVGKSDFDFEFLLNGKAYKKLEIEDFELGKVTELKIAINEVVSNAIQIEVLRIKDAVSEIEITLIEGVNQINKAETKGLITDFIKIEAELKNSMKIDLKKYPEIFQVIYNEIKLLDKDIANFPDGRFKLSVQVAEVRSNFLDFEIFDPMTYIKRIDLVLDERTRNIYAVAGSSKLDFTYEVIGMDESVLSIPASLVVDGKKQDSFRNVPITKAGMVQVHAEISGKKSNSVQIISRQDQVLPKIRVPIVFHVLDNLNKNITKSVIDFEMEKLNLAFANQFELDPFMPKSSNAVNIHMEFYLADRDEAGNLLSQRGINRYSSGGQTFGESTEEERIYLFQRMWDPRKYVNVFVGRMDRLGGYAYLPFVKDIDLPGIFTIDNDYVLHYPYVTVMSDNAMGEPNNNTLAHEIGHMLALYHTFDQNTNGFQCIDGDYCPDTETHLIDATNSLFVSTSNFMLNCQEETFISVNIMDYIQKSNSFTFDQRARMRTAAIYSPFFAKEGNYTNARLRPLEKGPLDHSIQPVFCPNQNHFGRRFHHH
;
A
#
# COMPACT_ATOMS: atom_id res chain seq x y z
N MET A 1 -24.58 35.73 32.59
CA MET A 1 -24.24 34.74 31.54
C MET A 1 -23.87 33.46 32.27
N LYS A 2 -24.55 32.34 31.99
CA LYS A 2 -24.29 31.05 32.64
C LYS A 2 -23.08 30.41 31.97
N SER A 3 -22.03 30.14 32.73
CA SER A 3 -20.85 29.40 32.29
C SER A 3 -21.24 27.93 32.13
N ARG A 4 -21.38 27.45 30.88
CA ARG A 4 -21.68 26.05 30.57
C ARG A 4 -20.40 25.33 30.17
N ILE A 5 -20.16 24.14 30.73
CA ILE A 5 -19.18 23.21 30.19
C ILE A 5 -19.89 22.11 29.42
N THR A 6 -19.41 21.84 28.21
CA THR A 6 -19.81 20.70 27.39
C THR A 6 -18.74 19.61 27.47
N LEU A 7 -19.08 18.46 28.05
CA LEU A 7 -18.24 17.26 27.96
C LEU A 7 -18.32 16.68 26.55
N ILE A 8 -17.18 16.62 25.86
CA ILE A 8 -17.04 15.98 24.56
C ILE A 8 -16.40 14.62 24.78
N PHE A 9 -17.09 13.56 24.35
CA PHE A 9 -16.66 12.17 24.53
C PHE A 9 -16.06 11.63 23.23
N PHE A 10 -14.75 11.36 23.20
CA PHE A 10 -14.08 10.68 22.08
C PHE A 10 -13.51 9.32 22.52
N SER A 11 -13.89 8.25 21.82
CA SER A 11 -13.28 6.92 21.98
C SER A 11 -12.06 6.83 21.06
N TYR A 12 -10.86 6.65 21.65
CA TYR A 12 -9.65 6.28 20.91
C TYR A 12 -9.35 4.79 21.17
N CYS A 13 -9.53 3.94 20.16
CA CYS A 13 -9.06 2.55 20.15
C CYS A 13 -8.09 2.33 18.97
N LEU A 14 -6.92 1.76 19.27
CA LEU A 14 -5.80 1.50 18.34
C LEU A 14 -6.22 0.55 17.18
N LEU A 15 -5.86 0.94 15.95
CA LEU A 15 -6.25 0.30 14.69
C LEU A 15 -5.31 -0.86 14.29
N PHE A 16 -5.87 -2.04 14.01
CA PHE A 16 -5.29 -3.04 13.10
C PHE A 16 -6.37 -3.45 12.09
N ASN A 17 -6.11 -3.24 10.80
CA ASN A 17 -6.99 -3.58 9.68
C ASN A 17 -6.76 -5.03 9.20
N ALA A 18 -7.83 -5.83 9.18
CA ALA A 18 -8.04 -6.97 8.28
C ALA A 18 -9.56 -7.22 8.15
N CYS A 19 -10.00 -7.51 6.92
CA CYS A 19 -11.38 -7.47 6.41
C CYS A 19 -12.48 -8.08 7.29
N MET A 20 -13.62 -7.39 7.36
CA MET A 20 -14.92 -7.94 7.77
C MET A 20 -15.65 -8.56 6.57
N VAL A 21 -16.19 -9.75 6.80
CA VAL A 21 -17.39 -10.27 6.14
C VAL A 21 -18.58 -9.74 6.95
N ASP A 22 -19.58 -9.19 6.28
CA ASP A 22 -20.86 -8.83 6.89
C ASP A 22 -21.56 -10.08 7.42
N ASN A 23 -21.41 -10.36 8.73
CA ASN A 23 -22.29 -11.25 9.47
C ASN A 23 -22.94 -10.43 10.60
N PHE A 24 -24.09 -9.83 10.30
CA PHE A 24 -24.90 -9.09 11.28
C PHE A 24 -25.45 -9.98 12.43
N GLU A 25 -25.29 -11.31 12.37
CA GLU A 25 -25.77 -12.24 13.39
C GLU A 25 -24.76 -12.53 14.53
N GLU A 26 -23.45 -12.39 14.33
CA GLU A 26 -22.46 -12.68 15.39
C GLU A 26 -22.34 -11.55 16.45
N GLY A 27 -22.62 -10.30 16.07
CA GLY A 27 -22.54 -9.13 16.97
C GLY A 27 -23.64 -9.10 18.05
N ALA A 28 -24.82 -9.64 17.75
CA ALA A 28 -25.94 -9.69 18.70
C ALA A 28 -25.68 -10.70 19.83
N LEU A 29 -25.13 -11.87 19.50
CA LEU A 29 -24.82 -12.93 20.46
C LEU A 29 -23.72 -12.53 21.47
N LEU A 30 -22.77 -11.67 21.07
CA LEU A 30 -21.71 -11.17 21.93
C LEU A 30 -22.20 -10.10 22.93
N LEU A 31 -23.13 -9.23 22.52
CA LEU A 31 -23.73 -8.21 23.40
C LEU A 31 -24.54 -8.84 24.54
N ASP A 32 -25.27 -9.92 24.25
CA ASP A 32 -26.05 -10.67 25.23
C ASP A 32 -25.18 -11.41 26.28
N SER A 33 -23.87 -11.51 26.03
CA SER A 33 -22.92 -12.17 26.94
C SER A 33 -22.28 -11.26 28.00
N ILE A 34 -22.50 -9.94 27.91
CA ILE A 34 -21.90 -8.95 28.83
C ILE A 34 -22.57 -9.05 30.21
N THR A 35 -21.73 -9.09 31.25
CA THR A 35 -22.15 -9.18 32.65
C THR A 35 -21.71 -8.00 33.52
N GLU A 36 -20.73 -7.18 33.10
CA GLU A 36 -20.25 -6.02 33.88
C GLU A 36 -19.66 -4.90 32.99
N VAL A 37 -19.75 -3.64 33.46
CA VAL A 37 -19.10 -2.45 32.87
C VAL A 37 -18.41 -1.60 33.94
N ARG A 38 -17.24 -1.04 33.63
CA ARG A 38 -16.48 -0.16 34.54
C ARG A 38 -16.11 1.18 33.90
N LEU A 39 -16.21 2.24 34.70
CA LEU A 39 -15.93 3.64 34.34
C LEU A 39 -14.88 4.25 35.30
N SER A 40 -13.86 4.94 34.78
CA SER A 40 -12.82 5.60 35.57
C SER A 40 -12.33 6.93 34.96
N SER A 41 -11.96 7.92 35.78
CA SER A 41 -11.35 9.20 35.38
C SER A 41 -10.22 9.59 36.35
N ASN A 42 -9.25 10.39 35.87
CA ASN A 42 -8.08 10.85 36.63
C ASN A 42 -8.12 12.36 36.97
N ASP A 43 -9.18 13.09 36.60
CA ASP A 43 -9.20 14.56 36.65
C ASP A 43 -9.93 15.09 37.92
N THR A 44 -9.34 16.07 38.62
CA THR A 44 -10.02 16.88 39.67
C THR A 44 -10.15 18.32 39.15
N LEU A 45 -11.33 18.95 39.21
CA LEU A 45 -11.62 20.17 38.41
C LEU A 45 -11.87 21.44 39.23
N PHE A 46 -11.10 22.49 38.90
CA PHE A 46 -11.29 23.90 39.27
C PHE A 46 -11.74 24.72 38.08
N LEU A 47 -12.55 25.77 38.30
CA LEU A 47 -13.08 26.55 37.19
C LEU A 47 -12.98 28.06 37.41
N LYS A 48 -12.19 28.67 36.52
CA LYS A 48 -12.26 30.07 36.14
C LYS A 48 -13.58 30.30 35.38
N LYS A 49 -14.17 31.49 35.55
CA LYS A 49 -15.55 31.85 35.18
C LYS A 49 -15.92 31.68 33.69
N ASP A 50 -14.98 31.47 32.78
CA ASP A 50 -15.27 31.33 31.35
C ASP A 50 -14.37 30.26 30.70
N GLY A 51 -14.98 29.21 30.13
CA GLY A 51 -14.27 28.17 29.35
C GLY A 51 -15.02 26.84 29.26
N THR A 52 -14.67 26.03 28.26
CA THR A 52 -15.09 24.62 28.12
C THR A 52 -13.94 23.74 28.61
N PHE A 53 -14.24 22.75 29.45
CA PHE A 53 -13.24 21.83 29.99
C PHE A 53 -13.62 20.39 29.65
N GLU A 54 -12.64 19.62 29.19
CA GLU A 54 -12.78 18.22 28.77
C GLU A 54 -12.34 17.29 29.90
N ILE A 55 -13.18 16.30 30.25
CA ILE A 55 -12.82 15.24 31.21
C ILE A 55 -12.50 13.97 30.45
N ARG A 56 -11.36 13.36 30.75
CA ARG A 56 -10.96 12.08 30.16
C ARG A 56 -11.46 10.94 31.02
N TYR A 57 -12.00 9.91 30.38
CA TYR A 57 -12.50 8.70 31.04
C TYR A 57 -12.18 7.44 30.24
N ALA A 58 -12.19 6.29 30.91
CA ALA A 58 -12.04 4.97 30.31
C ALA A 58 -13.26 4.10 30.62
N LEU A 59 -13.76 3.37 29.60
CA LEU A 59 -14.89 2.46 29.71
C LEU A 59 -14.46 1.04 29.28
N ARG A 60 -14.79 0.02 30.08
CA ARG A 60 -14.43 -1.39 29.80
C ARG A 60 -15.61 -2.34 30.04
N TYR A 61 -15.73 -3.39 29.21
CA TYR A 61 -16.82 -4.37 29.22
C TYR A 61 -16.31 -5.77 29.58
N PHE A 62 -17.07 -6.53 30.37
CA PHE A 62 -16.69 -7.87 30.82
C PHE A 62 -17.84 -8.88 30.66
N SER A 63 -17.53 -10.08 30.17
CA SER A 63 -18.40 -11.26 30.21
C SER A 63 -17.97 -12.22 31.32
N LYS A 64 -18.70 -13.33 31.49
CA LYS A 64 -18.31 -14.42 32.42
C LYS A 64 -16.93 -15.03 32.11
N GLN A 65 -16.39 -14.82 30.91
CA GLN A 65 -15.13 -15.39 30.44
C GLN A 65 -13.97 -14.39 30.50
N GLY A 66 -14.22 -13.10 30.76
CA GLY A 66 -13.19 -12.06 30.84
C GLY A 66 -13.59 -10.74 30.16
N GLU A 67 -12.61 -9.85 29.95
CA GLU A 67 -12.80 -8.59 29.24
C GLU A 67 -13.16 -8.83 27.77
N VAL A 68 -14.19 -8.15 27.27
CA VAL A 68 -14.68 -8.28 25.89
C VAL A 68 -14.36 -7.01 25.13
N ASN A 69 -13.64 -7.14 24.01
CA ASN A 69 -13.23 -6.02 23.19
C ASN A 69 -14.16 -5.87 21.97
N PHE A 70 -14.98 -4.83 21.97
CA PHE A 70 -15.81 -4.47 20.83
C PHE A 70 -15.00 -3.59 19.86
N ARG A 71 -14.78 -4.05 18.62
CA ARG A 71 -14.13 -3.27 17.56
C ARG A 71 -15.02 -2.12 17.06
N ASN A 72 -15.14 -1.05 17.87
CA ASN A 72 -15.75 0.26 17.58
C ASN A 72 -17.24 0.27 17.12
N THR A 73 -17.98 -0.82 17.29
CA THR A 73 -19.36 -0.93 16.77
C THR A 73 -20.46 -0.56 17.77
N VAL A 74 -20.14 -0.24 19.03
CA VAL A 74 -21.15 -0.09 20.08
C VAL A 74 -21.02 1.25 20.81
N ARG A 75 -22.09 2.06 20.84
CA ARG A 75 -22.14 3.37 21.51
C ARG A 75 -22.83 3.25 22.88
N PRO A 76 -22.14 3.51 24.02
CA PRO A 76 -22.75 3.49 25.34
C PRO A 76 -23.64 4.72 25.58
N LYS A 77 -24.61 4.59 26.47
CA LYS A 77 -25.42 5.71 26.98
C LYS A 77 -24.86 6.17 28.32
N PHE A 78 -24.78 7.48 28.56
CA PHE A 78 -24.27 8.05 29.81
C PHE A 78 -25.38 8.68 30.64
N PHE A 79 -25.23 8.64 31.96
CA PHE A 79 -26.17 9.19 32.93
C PHE A 79 -25.46 10.10 33.92
N LEU A 80 -25.92 11.35 34.06
CA LEU A 80 -25.43 12.30 35.06
C LEU A 80 -26.52 12.52 36.12
N ASN A 81 -26.21 12.26 37.39
CA ASN A 81 -27.17 12.24 38.50
C ASN A 81 -28.44 11.40 38.16
N GLY A 82 -28.27 10.31 37.40
CA GLY A 82 -29.36 9.43 36.98
C GLY A 82 -30.15 9.87 35.73
N ILE A 83 -29.75 10.95 35.04
CA ILE A 83 -30.43 11.44 33.83
C ILE A 83 -29.58 11.13 32.59
N GLU A 84 -30.18 10.47 31.57
CA GLU A 84 -29.50 10.13 30.31
C GLU A 84 -29.07 11.39 29.56
N VAL A 85 -27.82 11.40 29.06
CA VAL A 85 -27.22 12.54 28.36
C VAL A 85 -26.40 12.08 27.16
N ASP A 86 -26.69 12.62 25.97
CA ASP A 86 -25.92 12.39 24.73
C ASP A 86 -24.54 13.11 24.75
N LYS A 87 -24.50 14.25 25.47
CA LYS A 87 -23.31 15.02 25.86
C LYS A 87 -23.59 15.54 27.26
N ALA A 88 -22.72 15.26 28.23
CA ALA A 88 -22.94 15.73 29.59
C ALA A 88 -22.57 17.23 29.69
N GLU A 89 -23.55 18.13 29.68
CA GLU A 89 -23.32 19.54 30.01
C GLU A 89 -23.51 19.77 31.50
N ILE A 90 -22.48 20.27 32.21
CA ILE A 90 -22.55 20.61 33.64
C ILE A 90 -22.58 22.15 33.77
N ASP A 91 -23.59 22.68 34.46
CA ASP A 91 -23.68 24.11 34.82
C ASP A 91 -22.87 24.33 36.11
N LEU A 92 -21.79 25.08 35.99
CA LEU A 92 -20.80 25.26 37.06
C LEU A 92 -20.92 26.64 37.70
N SER A 93 -22.04 27.32 37.43
CA SER A 93 -22.38 28.60 38.05
C SER A 93 -22.76 28.48 39.53
N GLN A 94 -22.90 27.27 40.06
CA GLN A 94 -23.13 27.00 41.47
C GLN A 94 -22.12 25.96 41.99
N GLU A 95 -21.53 26.24 43.16
CA GLU A 95 -20.69 25.28 43.88
C GLU A 95 -21.52 24.05 44.27
N ALA A 96 -21.21 22.86 43.73
CA ALA A 96 -22.02 21.64 43.89
C ALA A 96 -21.22 20.35 43.62
N SER A 97 -21.83 19.18 43.91
CA SER A 97 -21.29 17.84 43.64
C SER A 97 -22.16 17.03 42.65
N TYR A 98 -21.54 16.25 41.76
CA TYR A 98 -22.21 15.47 40.69
C TYR A 98 -21.72 14.01 40.61
N ILE A 99 -22.57 13.10 40.09
CA ILE A 99 -22.34 11.64 39.90
C ILE A 99 -22.51 11.25 38.42
N LEU A 100 -21.53 10.54 37.82
CA LEU A 100 -21.58 10.06 36.43
C LEU A 100 -21.54 8.51 36.33
N GLN A 101 -22.36 7.92 35.44
CA GLN A 101 -22.47 6.47 35.16
C GLN A 101 -22.69 6.18 33.65
N ALA A 102 -22.48 4.93 33.20
CA ALA A 102 -22.68 4.47 31.82
C ALA A 102 -23.48 3.15 31.73
N GLU A 103 -24.26 2.96 30.66
CA GLU A 103 -25.14 1.80 30.41
C GLU A 103 -24.69 0.94 29.22
N VAL A 104 -24.88 -0.38 29.32
CA VAL A 104 -24.60 -1.37 28.25
C VAL A 104 -25.64 -1.32 27.13
N PRO A 105 -25.22 -1.23 25.86
CA PRO A 105 -26.13 -1.28 24.72
C PRO A 105 -26.85 -2.64 24.61
N ASN A 106 -28.18 -2.60 24.40
CA ASN A 106 -29.10 -3.74 24.39
C ASN A 106 -29.35 -4.46 25.73
N ASN A 107 -28.75 -4.01 26.85
CA ASN A 107 -29.08 -4.51 28.19
C ASN A 107 -29.30 -3.34 29.18
N PRO A 108 -30.50 -2.73 29.20
CA PRO A 108 -30.80 -1.51 29.96
C PRO A 108 -30.88 -1.71 31.49
N LYS A 109 -30.42 -2.85 32.00
CA LYS A 109 -30.38 -3.17 33.43
C LYS A 109 -28.97 -3.20 33.99
N LEU A 110 -27.94 -2.96 33.16
CA LEU A 110 -26.54 -3.09 33.54
C LEU A 110 -25.81 -1.75 33.42
N LEU A 111 -25.60 -1.10 34.57
CA LEU A 111 -24.90 0.19 34.72
C LEU A 111 -23.48 0.02 35.26
N SER A 112 -22.60 0.98 34.95
CA SER A 112 -21.26 1.09 35.54
C SER A 112 -21.26 1.56 37.00
N ASN A 113 -20.08 1.58 37.62
CA ASN A 113 -19.83 2.27 38.89
C ASN A 113 -20.04 3.79 38.78
N GLU A 114 -20.23 4.43 39.94
CA GLU A 114 -20.40 5.89 40.11
C GLU A 114 -19.06 6.63 40.15
N LEU A 115 -19.00 7.80 39.50
CA LEU A 115 -17.86 8.71 39.52
C LEU A 115 -18.28 10.10 40.07
N ASN A 116 -17.64 10.58 41.16
CA ASN A 116 -18.00 11.83 41.87
C ASN A 116 -17.17 13.06 41.41
N ILE A 117 -17.79 14.24 41.28
CA ILE A 117 -17.18 15.50 40.80
C ILE A 117 -17.58 16.69 41.72
N GLN A 118 -16.68 17.63 42.11
CA GLN A 118 -16.93 18.79 43.02
C GLN A 118 -16.47 20.16 42.45
N VAL A 119 -17.11 21.29 42.81
CA VAL A 119 -16.93 22.65 42.23
C VAL A 119 -16.89 23.78 43.29
N LEU A 120 -15.92 24.73 43.26
CA LEU A 120 -15.73 25.87 44.21
C LEU A 120 -15.39 27.23 43.51
N SER A 121 -15.59 28.38 44.18
CA SER A 121 -15.21 29.75 43.73
C SER A 121 -13.79 30.18 44.11
N LEU A 122 -13.20 31.11 43.33
CA LEU A 122 -11.75 31.42 43.39
C LEU A 122 -11.29 32.06 44.71
N ILE A 123 -12.03 33.03 45.27
CA ILE A 123 -11.60 33.72 46.50
C ILE A 123 -11.67 32.79 47.72
N ASN A 124 -12.67 31.91 47.77
CA ASN A 124 -12.83 30.89 48.82
C ASN A 124 -11.87 29.71 48.64
N ALA A 125 -11.21 29.63 47.48
CA ALA A 125 -10.19 28.64 47.21
C ALA A 125 -8.78 29.09 47.67
N ILE A 126 -8.57 30.35 48.07
CA ILE A 126 -7.25 30.86 48.48
C ILE A 126 -6.95 30.48 49.93
N LYS A 127 -5.74 29.98 50.15
CA LYS A 127 -5.20 29.56 51.44
C LYS A 127 -4.13 30.54 51.96
N GLU A 128 -3.21 31.03 51.13
CA GLU A 128 -2.09 31.92 51.51
C GLU A 128 -1.68 32.89 50.37
N ILE A 129 -1.09 34.04 50.72
CA ILE A 129 -0.51 35.05 49.80
C ILE A 129 1.00 35.18 50.05
N HIS A 130 1.80 35.09 48.99
CA HIS A 130 3.26 35.24 49.04
C HIS A 130 3.71 36.31 48.03
N LEU A 131 4.52 37.28 48.49
CA LEU A 131 5.10 38.35 47.69
C LEU A 131 6.58 38.04 47.44
N GLU A 132 6.99 38.05 46.18
CA GLU A 132 8.34 37.69 45.77
C GLU A 132 8.96 38.82 44.97
N PHE A 133 10.20 39.21 45.28
CA PHE A 133 10.93 40.18 44.47
C PHE A 133 11.51 39.52 43.22
N ILE A 134 11.29 40.16 42.08
CA ILE A 134 11.71 39.70 40.76
C ILE A 134 13.09 40.31 40.49
N GLY A 135 14.15 39.73 41.04
CA GLY A 135 15.52 40.19 40.78
C GLY A 135 16.54 39.78 41.83
N GLN A 136 17.81 40.12 41.60
CA GLN A 136 18.85 40.08 42.64
C GLN A 136 18.76 41.34 43.50
N SER A 137 19.20 41.28 44.75
CA SER A 137 18.97 42.25 45.84
C SER A 137 19.15 43.75 45.55
N ASN A 138 19.72 44.12 44.39
CA ASN A 138 20.08 45.48 43.99
C ASN A 138 19.59 45.79 42.55
N ILE A 139 19.02 46.98 42.32
CA ILE A 139 18.55 47.50 41.02
C ILE A 139 19.66 48.32 40.34
N LEU A 140 19.98 48.07 39.07
CA LEU A 140 20.92 48.90 38.30
C LEU A 140 20.18 50.01 37.53
N ILE A 141 20.59 51.27 37.70
CA ILE A 141 19.93 52.45 37.09
C ILE A 141 19.96 52.42 35.55
N ALA A 142 20.97 51.80 34.96
CA ALA A 142 21.13 51.81 33.50
C ALA A 142 20.20 50.85 32.75
N GLU A 143 19.45 49.98 33.44
CA GLU A 143 18.56 49.01 32.81
C GLU A 143 17.07 49.41 32.81
N LEU A 144 16.63 50.43 33.56
CA LEU A 144 15.20 50.73 33.74
C LEU A 144 14.90 52.24 33.65
N ASP A 145 14.10 52.65 32.66
CA ASP A 145 13.39 53.92 32.67
C ASP A 145 12.16 53.77 33.61
N GLU A 146 12.26 54.27 34.85
CA GLU A 146 11.20 54.29 35.90
C GLU A 146 10.39 52.97 36.05
N PRO A 147 10.90 51.93 36.73
CA PRO A 147 10.21 50.64 36.82
C PRO A 147 8.93 50.70 37.66
N THR A 148 7.92 49.96 37.20
CA THR A 148 6.62 49.81 37.87
C THR A 148 6.66 48.71 38.95
N PHE A 149 5.62 48.60 39.77
CA PHE A 149 5.56 47.56 40.81
C PHE A 149 5.57 46.14 40.22
N GLU A 150 4.87 45.93 39.11
CA GLU A 150 4.82 44.63 38.41
C GLU A 150 6.18 44.25 37.79
N ASP A 151 7.05 45.22 37.51
CA ASP A 151 8.43 44.95 37.05
C ASP A 151 9.32 44.42 38.18
N LEU A 152 8.98 44.73 39.44
CA LEU A 152 9.80 44.44 40.60
C LEU A 152 9.27 43.29 41.46
N PHE A 153 7.96 43.00 41.44
CA PHE A 153 7.35 42.04 42.37
C PHE A 153 6.34 41.09 41.72
N ARG A 154 6.32 39.84 42.19
CA ARG A 154 5.37 38.78 41.80
C ARG A 154 4.50 38.39 42.99
N ILE A 155 3.19 38.28 42.75
CA ILE A 155 2.21 37.84 43.76
C ILE A 155 1.80 36.39 43.48
N ASN A 156 2.07 35.51 44.44
CA ASN A 156 1.73 34.08 44.38
C ASN A 156 0.62 33.75 45.40
N LEU A 157 -0.41 33.06 44.96
CA LEU A 157 -1.53 32.57 45.76
C LEU A 157 -1.46 31.04 45.86
N LEU A 158 -1.58 30.48 47.07
CA LEU A 158 -1.72 29.04 47.29
C LEU A 158 -3.20 28.70 47.44
N LEU A 159 -3.70 27.72 46.69
CA LEU A 159 -5.09 27.27 46.77
C LEU A 159 -5.26 26.08 47.74
N VAL A 160 -6.50 25.80 48.17
CA VAL A 160 -6.82 24.70 49.10
C VAL A 160 -6.46 23.31 48.58
N THR A 161 -6.37 23.09 47.27
CA THR A 161 -5.86 21.83 46.68
C THR A 161 -4.34 21.71 46.69
N GLY A 162 -3.63 22.78 47.03
CA GLY A 162 -2.17 22.85 46.94
C GLY A 162 -1.65 23.42 45.62
N GLU A 163 -2.52 23.73 44.66
CA GLU A 163 -2.12 24.43 43.43
C GLU A 163 -1.71 25.88 43.72
N ARG A 164 -0.76 26.41 42.96
CA ARG A 164 -0.28 27.79 43.06
C ARG A 164 -0.72 28.60 41.86
N MET A 165 -1.18 29.82 42.09
CA MET A 165 -1.61 30.77 41.06
C MET A 165 -0.83 32.06 41.18
N VAL A 166 -0.30 32.55 40.06
CA VAL A 166 0.37 33.86 39.98
C VAL A 166 -0.64 34.90 39.54
N VAL A 167 -0.68 36.04 40.23
CA VAL A 167 -1.59 37.17 39.92
C VAL A 167 -0.81 38.48 39.86
N ASN A 168 -1.44 39.52 39.30
CA ASN A 168 -0.89 40.86 39.26
C ASN A 168 -1.61 41.79 40.26
N GLU A 169 -1.09 43.02 40.43
CA GLU A 169 -1.60 43.97 41.43
C GLU A 169 -3.03 44.45 41.16
N ASN A 170 -3.52 44.28 39.93
CA ASN A 170 -4.87 44.68 39.53
C ASN A 170 -5.91 43.56 39.69
N PHE A 171 -5.49 42.37 40.11
CA PHE A 171 -6.36 41.18 40.17
C PHE A 171 -7.34 41.22 41.36
N PHE A 172 -6.94 41.87 42.45
CA PHE A 172 -7.74 42.16 43.64
C PHE A 172 -7.48 43.59 44.09
N ASP A 173 -8.33 44.14 44.96
CA ASP A 173 -8.06 45.42 45.61
C ASP A 173 -7.03 45.21 46.74
N PHE A 174 -5.73 45.23 46.39
CA PHE A 174 -4.64 45.03 47.34
C PHE A 174 -4.31 46.30 48.15
N GLU A 175 -3.92 46.11 49.42
CA GLU A 175 -3.34 47.18 50.25
C GLU A 175 -1.81 47.07 50.30
N PHE A 176 -1.08 48.18 50.10
CA PHE A 176 0.39 48.24 50.11
C PHE A 176 0.97 48.79 51.42
N ILE A 177 2.07 48.20 51.88
CA ILE A 177 2.76 48.59 53.13
C ILE A 177 4.26 48.75 52.84
N LEU A 178 4.80 49.95 53.07
CA LEU A 178 6.23 50.30 52.90
C LEU A 178 6.83 50.71 54.24
N ASN A 179 7.94 50.08 54.63
CA ASN A 179 8.60 50.29 55.93
C ASN A 179 7.60 50.29 57.11
N GLY A 180 6.61 49.38 57.06
CA GLY A 180 5.56 49.23 58.07
C GLY A 180 4.41 50.24 58.03
N SER A 181 4.38 51.17 57.06
CA SER A 181 3.31 52.17 56.90
C SER A 181 2.47 51.89 55.65
N LYS A 182 1.13 51.95 55.78
CA LYS A 182 0.23 51.81 54.63
C LYS A 182 0.39 52.99 53.66
N VAL A 183 0.45 52.70 52.37
CA VAL A 183 0.52 53.70 51.30
C VAL A 183 -0.59 53.47 50.27
N GLU A 184 -1.04 54.54 49.63
CA GLU A 184 -2.13 54.46 48.63
C GLU A 184 -1.71 53.73 47.35
N ALA A 185 -0.44 53.82 46.95
CA ALA A 185 0.14 53.13 45.79
C ALA A 185 1.67 53.05 45.90
N PHE A 186 2.29 52.09 45.20
CA PHE A 186 3.75 51.98 45.08
C PHE A 186 4.31 52.94 44.00
N LYS A 187 5.37 53.70 44.30
CA LYS A 187 6.05 54.61 43.36
C LYS A 187 7.58 54.59 43.54
N PHE A 188 8.33 54.64 42.43
CA PHE A 188 9.80 54.51 42.43
C PHE A 188 10.53 55.70 43.08
N ASP A 189 10.00 56.92 42.95
CA ASP A 189 10.54 58.13 43.60
C ASP A 189 10.61 58.05 45.13
N ASN A 190 9.95 57.04 45.73
CA ASN A 190 10.01 56.79 47.16
C ASN A 190 11.27 56.02 47.60
N LEU A 191 12.16 55.65 46.66
CA LEU A 191 13.40 54.89 46.91
C LEU A 191 14.65 55.79 46.88
N THR A 192 15.60 55.53 47.76
CA THR A 192 16.87 56.29 47.86
C THR A 192 18.04 55.52 47.23
N LEU A 193 18.88 56.19 46.42
CA LEU A 193 20.05 55.57 45.79
C LEU A 193 21.08 55.12 46.84
N GLY A 194 21.38 53.81 46.88
CA GLY A 194 22.33 53.21 47.82
C GLY A 194 21.78 52.89 49.23
N GLU A 195 20.46 52.90 49.47
CA GLU A 195 19.83 52.47 50.74
C GLU A 195 18.74 51.39 50.52
N THR A 196 18.49 50.54 51.53
CA THR A 196 17.53 49.42 51.46
C THR A 196 16.11 49.77 51.97
N THR A 197 15.04 49.44 51.23
CA THR A 197 13.61 49.68 51.58
C THR A 197 12.79 48.38 51.75
N GLU A 198 11.94 48.24 52.77
CA GLU A 198 11.08 47.05 53.04
C GLU A 198 9.63 47.17 52.49
N VAL A 199 9.07 46.08 51.91
CA VAL A 199 7.79 46.06 51.15
C VAL A 199 6.88 44.85 51.51
N GLN A 200 5.55 45.06 51.64
CA GLN A 200 4.49 44.03 51.86
C GLN A 200 3.12 44.38 51.19
N ILE A 201 2.24 43.36 51.00
CA ILE A 201 0.84 43.53 50.51
C ILE A 201 -0.21 42.71 51.30
N GLY A 202 -1.51 43.03 51.17
CA GLY A 202 -2.62 42.26 51.77
C GLY A 202 -4.00 42.31 51.09
N ILE A 203 -4.86 41.31 51.36
CA ILE A 203 -6.28 41.19 50.92
C ILE A 203 -7.14 40.55 52.04
N ASN A 204 -8.30 41.14 52.39
CA ASN A 204 -9.28 40.56 53.36
C ASN A 204 -8.63 39.95 54.61
N ASP A 205 -7.86 40.76 55.34
CA ASP A 205 -7.13 40.41 56.56
C ASP A 205 -5.94 39.43 56.40
N MET A 206 -5.65 38.93 55.19
CA MET A 206 -4.44 38.14 54.90
C MET A 206 -3.28 39.04 54.43
N LEU A 207 -2.09 38.86 55.02
CA LEU A 207 -0.87 39.63 54.70
C LEU A 207 0.21 38.73 54.09
N SER A 208 1.04 39.31 53.21
CA SER A 208 2.21 38.65 52.63
C SER A 208 3.47 38.73 53.50
N ASN A 209 4.53 38.03 53.09
CA ASN A 209 5.89 38.21 53.61
C ASN A 209 6.51 39.58 53.22
N VAL A 210 7.54 40.02 53.99
CA VAL A 210 8.33 41.25 53.78
C VAL A 210 9.48 41.03 52.79
N VAL A 211 9.79 42.02 51.95
CA VAL A 211 10.93 41.99 51.00
C VAL A 211 11.72 43.32 50.99
N GLY A 212 13.06 43.28 50.83
CA GLY A 212 13.97 44.46 50.86
C GLY A 212 14.62 44.83 49.51
N LEU A 213 14.93 46.12 49.26
CA LEU A 213 15.34 46.67 47.93
C LEU A 213 16.40 47.82 47.94
N GLU A 214 17.51 47.77 47.13
CA GLU A 214 18.64 48.77 47.00
C GLU A 214 19.03 49.14 45.51
N VAL A 215 19.77 50.23 45.17
CA VAL A 215 20.01 50.75 43.75
C VAL A 215 21.49 51.18 43.38
N LEU A 216 22.09 50.88 42.17
CA LEU A 216 23.53 51.04 41.69
C LEU A 216 23.82 51.41 40.17
N THR A 217 25.09 51.66 39.69
CA THR A 217 25.53 51.97 38.25
C THR A 217 26.45 50.92 37.53
N ILE A 218 26.51 50.84 36.17
CA ILE A 218 27.23 49.78 35.37
C ILE A 218 28.78 49.80 35.39
N GLU A 219 29.46 50.90 35.03
CA GLU A 219 30.95 50.89 34.90
C GLU A 219 31.66 50.53 36.21
N ASN A 220 31.09 50.98 37.34
CA ASN A 220 31.57 50.67 38.69
C ASN A 220 31.16 49.28 39.18
N ALA A 221 30.45 48.51 38.35
CA ALA A 221 29.97 47.20 38.67
C ALA A 221 30.66 46.09 37.85
N ILE A 222 31.73 46.32 37.08
CA ILE A 222 32.42 45.24 36.34
C ILE A 222 33.33 44.44 37.29
N ASN A 223 33.17 43.12 37.31
CA ASN A 223 33.94 42.21 38.17
C ASN A 223 34.85 41.25 37.37
N GLU A 224 34.38 40.73 36.23
CA GLU A 224 35.14 39.78 35.40
C GLU A 224 34.87 40.01 33.90
N ILE A 225 35.87 39.76 33.05
CA ILE A 225 35.77 39.77 31.58
C ILE A 225 36.01 38.35 31.06
N ALA A 226 35.04 37.81 30.33
CA ALA A 226 35.22 36.59 29.56
C ALA A 226 35.32 36.93 28.07
N ILE A 227 36.39 36.46 27.44
CA ILE A 227 36.50 36.41 25.99
C ILE A 227 36.15 35.00 25.53
N ASP A 228 35.26 34.92 24.54
CA ASP A 228 34.95 33.69 23.86
C ASP A 228 35.19 33.85 22.36
N TYR A 229 35.64 32.77 21.74
CA TYR A 229 35.80 32.70 20.29
C TYR A 229 34.51 32.13 19.73
N LEU A 230 33.79 32.93 18.93
CA LEU A 230 32.47 32.55 18.39
C LEU A 230 32.56 31.46 17.31
N GLY A 231 33.77 31.04 16.92
CA GLY A 231 34.03 29.95 16.00
C GLY A 231 34.51 28.67 16.69
N GLU A 232 34.50 27.56 15.96
CA GLU A 232 35.11 26.32 16.44
C GLU A 232 36.64 26.48 16.55
N SER A 233 37.29 25.88 17.55
CA SER A 233 38.74 25.90 17.74
C SER A 233 39.49 25.79 16.40
N ASN A 234 40.23 26.85 16.03
CA ASN A 234 41.01 27.06 14.80
C ASN A 234 40.33 27.91 13.71
N ILE A 235 41.11 28.83 13.11
CA ILE A 235 40.67 29.63 11.96
C ILE A 235 41.13 28.97 10.68
N LEU A 236 40.16 28.74 9.80
CA LEU A 236 40.42 28.21 8.47
C LEU A 236 40.55 29.36 7.49
N ILE A 237 41.69 29.42 6.81
CA ILE A 237 41.89 30.35 5.70
C ILE A 237 41.50 29.62 4.41
N PRO A 238 40.44 30.06 3.70
CA PRO A 238 40.23 29.67 2.31
C PRO A 238 41.43 30.15 1.50
N GLU A 239 41.92 29.37 0.53
CA GLU A 239 43.16 29.72 -0.20
C GLU A 239 43.09 31.05 -1.01
N LEU A 240 42.00 31.85 -0.92
CA LEU A 240 41.72 33.05 -1.72
C LEU A 240 40.94 34.22 -1.02
N GLN A 241 40.83 34.32 0.32
CA GLN A 241 40.10 35.45 0.96
C GLN A 241 40.81 36.09 2.18
N GLU A 242 40.71 37.43 2.27
CA GLU A 242 41.01 38.20 3.49
C GLU A 242 39.85 38.09 4.48
N VAL A 243 40.14 37.83 5.76
CA VAL A 243 39.13 37.81 6.84
C VAL A 243 39.61 38.73 7.96
N ASN A 244 38.72 39.58 8.47
CA ASN A 244 38.96 40.36 9.67
C ASN A 244 38.75 39.48 10.90
N PHE A 245 39.81 39.28 11.69
CA PHE A 245 39.78 38.39 12.85
C PHE A 245 38.80 38.87 13.93
N GLU A 246 38.66 40.19 14.05
CA GLU A 246 37.85 40.82 15.10
C GLU A 246 36.40 40.38 15.06
N ASP A 247 35.83 40.17 13.87
CA ASP A 247 34.42 39.80 13.69
C ASP A 247 34.06 38.43 14.29
N LEU A 248 35.08 37.62 14.63
CA LEU A 248 34.93 36.26 15.15
C LEU A 248 34.99 36.17 16.69
N LEU A 249 35.16 37.30 17.39
CA LEU A 249 35.23 37.35 18.86
C LEU A 249 33.92 37.80 19.51
N GLY A 250 33.57 37.13 20.61
CA GLY A 250 32.48 37.50 21.52
C GLY A 250 33.01 37.95 22.88
N LEU A 251 32.37 38.97 23.45
CA LEU A 251 32.71 39.55 24.75
C LEU A 251 31.53 39.39 25.71
N GLU A 252 31.78 38.80 26.88
CA GLU A 252 30.83 38.70 27.99
C GLU A 252 31.43 39.33 29.24
N LEU A 253 30.76 40.35 29.78
CA LEU A 253 31.14 41.02 31.02
C LEU A 253 30.30 40.45 32.16
N THR A 254 30.93 40.10 33.28
CA THR A 254 30.20 39.76 34.51
C THR A 254 30.27 40.93 35.48
N LEU A 255 29.09 41.41 35.86
CA LEU A 255 28.93 42.49 36.83
C LEU A 255 29.01 41.97 38.28
N VAL A 256 29.13 42.88 39.26
CA VAL A 256 29.22 42.60 40.70
C VAL A 256 27.94 41.93 41.22
N ASN A 257 26.78 42.20 40.60
CA ASN A 257 25.53 41.49 40.86
C ASN A 257 25.43 40.16 40.06
N GLY A 258 26.54 39.66 39.51
CA GLY A 258 26.57 38.43 38.72
C GLY A 258 25.84 38.48 37.39
N ALA A 259 25.26 39.62 36.99
CA ALA A 259 24.65 39.78 35.67
C ALA A 259 25.71 39.67 34.59
N LYS A 260 25.39 38.94 33.52
CA LYS A 260 26.27 38.73 32.37
C LYS A 260 25.76 39.55 31.20
N LEU A 261 26.57 40.49 30.72
CA LEU A 261 26.25 41.36 29.60
C LEU A 261 27.08 40.98 28.38
N LYS A 262 26.41 40.71 27.26
CA LYS A 262 27.06 40.65 25.95
C LYS A 262 27.13 42.05 25.37
N VAL A 263 28.34 42.53 25.12
CA VAL A 263 28.58 43.91 24.70
C VAL A 263 29.14 43.99 23.29
N GLY A 264 28.78 45.04 22.58
CA GLY A 264 29.32 45.35 21.26
C GLY A 264 30.72 45.94 21.37
N LYS A 265 31.55 45.70 20.34
CA LYS A 265 32.94 46.19 20.28
C LYS A 265 33.06 47.72 20.17
N SER A 266 31.95 48.45 20.04
CA SER A 266 31.93 49.92 20.00
C SER A 266 31.74 50.57 21.36
N ASP A 267 31.37 49.79 22.38
CA ASP A 267 30.75 50.33 23.59
C ASP A 267 31.79 50.65 24.68
N PHE A 268 33.04 50.20 24.50
CA PHE A 268 34.15 50.35 25.45
C PHE A 268 35.49 50.49 24.72
N ASP A 269 36.45 51.23 25.32
CA ASP A 269 37.86 51.26 24.87
C ASP A 269 38.59 50.01 25.41
N PHE A 270 39.00 49.08 24.53
CA PHE A 270 39.74 47.85 24.89
C PHE A 270 41.05 47.68 24.11
N GLU A 271 41.96 46.83 24.62
CA GLU A 271 43.21 46.44 23.95
C GLU A 271 43.32 44.90 23.80
N PHE A 272 43.80 44.42 22.65
CA PHE A 272 44.11 43.00 22.41
C PHE A 272 45.54 42.68 22.81
N LEU A 273 45.74 41.59 23.55
CA LEU A 273 47.05 41.11 23.97
C LEU A 273 47.36 39.78 23.27
N LEU A 274 48.19 39.82 22.23
CA LEU A 274 48.65 38.65 21.49
C LEU A 274 50.07 38.28 21.95
N ASN A 275 50.23 37.11 22.59
CA ASN A 275 51.51 36.69 23.22
C ASN A 275 52.15 37.78 24.11
N GLY A 276 51.33 38.59 24.80
CA GLY A 276 51.77 39.66 25.69
C GLY A 276 52.10 41.00 25.02
N LYS A 277 51.89 41.15 23.71
CA LYS A 277 52.04 42.42 23.00
C LYS A 277 50.66 43.02 22.70
N ALA A 278 50.51 44.32 22.95
CA ALA A 278 49.26 45.04 22.77
C ALA A 278 49.02 45.45 21.31
N TYR A 279 47.79 45.24 20.83
CA TYR A 279 47.30 45.61 19.51
C TYR A 279 45.96 46.32 19.65
N LYS A 280 45.77 47.37 18.85
CA LYS A 280 44.48 48.07 18.73
C LYS A 280 43.53 47.44 17.72
N LYS A 281 44.09 46.65 16.80
CA LYS A 281 43.34 45.92 15.77
C LYS A 281 44.07 44.62 15.43
N LEU A 282 43.35 43.55 15.09
CA LEU A 282 43.92 42.25 14.68
C LEU A 282 43.50 41.86 13.27
N GLU A 283 44.45 41.39 12.45
CA GLU A 283 44.22 40.80 11.13
C GLU A 283 44.79 39.37 11.07
N ILE A 284 44.31 38.53 10.15
CA ILE A 284 44.77 37.12 10.06
C ILE A 284 46.28 37.02 9.84
N GLU A 285 46.88 37.99 9.15
CA GLU A 285 48.32 38.03 8.90
C GLU A 285 49.18 38.19 10.17
N ASP A 286 48.57 38.64 11.27
CA ASP A 286 49.23 38.74 12.57
C ASP A 286 49.46 37.37 13.25
N PHE A 287 48.88 36.28 12.71
CA PHE A 287 49.01 34.91 13.20
C PHE A 287 49.97 34.08 12.34
N GLU A 288 50.84 33.28 12.97
CA GLU A 288 51.66 32.31 12.25
C GLU A 288 50.83 31.06 11.88
N LEU A 289 50.75 30.74 10.59
CA LEU A 289 50.03 29.57 10.08
C LEU A 289 50.56 28.27 10.73
N GLY A 290 49.65 27.47 11.27
CA GLY A 290 49.94 26.18 11.93
C GLY A 290 50.59 26.29 13.31
N LYS A 291 50.59 27.47 13.93
CA LYS A 291 51.01 27.64 15.33
C LYS A 291 49.87 28.10 16.22
N VAL A 292 49.78 27.49 17.40
CA VAL A 292 48.84 27.88 18.44
C VAL A 292 49.32 29.17 19.11
N THR A 293 48.45 30.17 19.17
CA THR A 293 48.73 31.51 19.70
C THR A 293 47.79 31.85 20.85
N GLU A 294 48.30 32.49 21.91
CA GLU A 294 47.50 32.92 23.07
C GLU A 294 47.00 34.37 22.89
N LEU A 295 45.69 34.59 23.04
CA LEU A 295 45.02 35.89 22.94
C LEU A 295 44.23 36.22 24.22
N LYS A 296 44.33 37.48 24.69
CA LYS A 296 43.56 38.09 25.81
C LYS A 296 43.04 39.48 25.43
N ILE A 297 42.06 40.00 26.18
CA ILE A 297 41.54 41.37 26.08
C ILE A 297 41.62 42.06 27.44
N ALA A 298 41.89 43.37 27.46
CA ALA A 298 41.88 44.20 28.66
C ALA A 298 40.94 45.41 28.53
N ILE A 299 40.19 45.71 29.61
CA ILE A 299 39.40 46.94 29.80
C ILE A 299 39.79 47.51 31.17
N ASN A 300 40.37 48.71 31.20
CA ASN A 300 41.00 49.31 32.39
C ASN A 300 42.00 48.35 33.06
N GLU A 301 41.76 47.94 34.33
CA GLU A 301 42.63 47.03 35.10
C GLU A 301 42.18 45.56 35.06
N VAL A 302 41.07 45.24 34.40
CA VAL A 302 40.54 43.87 34.33
C VAL A 302 40.98 43.22 33.01
N VAL A 303 41.58 42.03 33.10
CA VAL A 303 42.11 41.26 31.97
C VAL A 303 41.33 39.95 31.83
N SER A 304 40.99 39.58 30.59
CA SER A 304 40.21 38.38 30.31
C SER A 304 40.98 37.07 30.55
N ASN A 305 40.24 35.96 30.54
CA ASN A 305 40.80 34.64 30.28
C ASN A 305 41.57 34.58 28.94
N ALA A 306 42.47 33.61 28.82
CA ALA A 306 43.24 33.37 27.61
C ALA A 306 42.51 32.40 26.68
N ILE A 307 42.52 32.66 25.38
CA ILE A 307 42.07 31.71 24.35
C ILE A 307 43.25 31.31 23.45
N GLN A 308 43.26 30.04 23.04
CA GLN A 308 44.29 29.44 22.20
C GLN A 308 43.73 29.30 20.78
N ILE A 309 44.44 29.85 19.79
CA ILE A 309 43.98 29.87 18.39
C ILE A 309 45.09 29.34 17.49
N GLU A 310 44.76 28.38 16.61
CA GLU A 310 45.62 27.95 15.51
C GLU A 310 44.99 28.35 14.18
N VAL A 311 45.79 28.82 13.22
CA VAL A 311 45.30 29.19 11.88
C VAL A 311 45.78 28.16 10.86
N LEU A 312 44.85 27.52 10.13
CA LEU A 312 45.14 26.41 9.21
C LEU A 312 44.60 26.68 7.79
N ARG A 313 45.21 26.05 6.78
CA ARG A 313 44.59 25.94 5.45
C ARG A 313 43.58 24.80 5.46
N ILE A 314 42.51 24.93 4.67
CA ILE A 314 41.44 23.91 4.59
C ILE A 314 42.01 22.50 4.34
N LYS A 315 42.92 22.35 3.38
CA LYS A 315 43.52 21.04 3.06
C LYS A 315 44.30 20.38 4.20
N ASP A 316 44.88 21.20 5.09
CA ASP A 316 45.68 20.74 6.24
C ASP A 316 44.79 20.49 7.49
N ALA A 317 43.53 20.94 7.41
CA ALA A 317 42.51 20.79 8.44
C ALA A 317 41.57 19.60 8.19
N VAL A 318 41.55 19.00 7.00
CA VAL A 318 40.74 17.80 6.73
C VAL A 318 41.22 16.63 7.60
N SER A 319 40.31 16.01 8.35
CA SER A 319 40.57 14.85 9.20
C SER A 319 39.97 13.56 8.63
N GLU A 320 38.78 13.65 8.05
CA GLU A 320 38.07 12.52 7.43
C GLU A 320 37.35 12.98 6.16
N ILE A 321 37.19 12.07 5.20
CA ILE A 321 36.41 12.33 3.98
C ILE A 321 35.40 11.21 3.83
N GLU A 322 34.15 11.57 3.61
CA GLU A 322 33.07 10.65 3.30
C GLU A 322 32.55 10.95 1.90
N ILE A 323 32.45 9.89 1.09
CA ILE A 323 31.79 9.94 -0.20
C ILE A 323 30.56 9.04 -0.19
N THR A 324 29.46 9.56 -0.73
CA THR A 324 28.20 8.82 -0.87
C THR A 324 27.64 8.99 -2.29
N LEU A 325 26.96 7.97 -2.79
CA LEU A 325 26.23 8.05 -4.06
C LEU A 325 25.01 8.96 -3.88
N ILE A 326 24.71 9.75 -4.91
CA ILE A 326 23.37 10.33 -5.05
C ILE A 326 22.41 9.15 -5.32
N GLU A 327 21.25 9.11 -4.64
CA GLU A 327 20.34 7.97 -4.66
C GLU A 327 20.07 7.42 -6.07
N GLY A 328 20.29 6.11 -6.25
CA GLY A 328 19.93 5.39 -7.47
C GLY A 328 20.94 5.38 -8.62
N VAL A 329 22.18 5.88 -8.43
CA VAL A 329 23.16 6.04 -9.53
C VAL A 329 24.41 5.15 -9.42
N ASN A 330 24.29 3.92 -8.94
CA ASN A 330 25.43 2.98 -8.92
C ASN A 330 25.79 2.41 -10.31
N GLN A 331 24.95 2.67 -11.32
CA GLN A 331 25.16 2.30 -12.72
C GLN A 331 25.01 3.53 -13.62
N ILE A 332 26.02 3.80 -14.45
CA ILE A 332 26.09 4.97 -15.33
C ILE A 332 26.12 4.51 -16.80
N ASN A 333 25.05 4.84 -17.51
CA ASN A 333 24.89 4.59 -18.94
C ASN A 333 25.51 5.74 -19.74
N LYS A 334 26.63 5.49 -20.42
CA LYS A 334 27.36 6.53 -21.18
C LYS A 334 26.58 7.12 -22.36
N ALA A 335 25.57 6.43 -22.88
CA ALA A 335 24.76 6.93 -23.98
C ALA A 335 23.74 7.99 -23.51
N GLU A 336 23.33 7.94 -22.24
CA GLU A 336 22.28 8.79 -21.67
C GLU A 336 22.85 9.84 -20.71
N THR A 337 24.02 9.58 -20.12
CA THR A 337 24.63 10.42 -19.10
C THR A 337 25.79 11.24 -19.66
N LYS A 338 25.78 12.54 -19.37
CA LYS A 338 26.90 13.47 -19.65
C LYS A 338 27.34 14.13 -18.35
N GLY A 339 28.61 14.53 -18.27
CA GLY A 339 29.15 15.28 -17.15
C GLY A 339 30.32 14.59 -16.47
N LEU A 340 30.63 15.05 -15.26
CA LEU A 340 31.76 14.55 -14.50
C LEU A 340 31.32 13.46 -13.53
N ILE A 341 32.20 12.50 -13.24
CA ILE A 341 31.93 11.47 -12.22
C ILE A 341 31.61 12.08 -10.84
N THR A 342 32.12 13.28 -10.56
CA THR A 342 31.85 14.03 -9.33
C THR A 342 30.42 14.55 -9.22
N ASP A 343 29.67 14.60 -10.32
CA ASP A 343 28.28 15.05 -10.35
C ASP A 343 27.33 14.01 -9.74
N PHE A 344 27.78 12.76 -9.60
CA PHE A 344 26.99 11.61 -9.13
C PHE A 344 27.31 11.20 -7.69
N ILE A 345 28.22 11.92 -7.06
CA ILE A 345 28.65 11.67 -5.68
C ILE A 345 28.57 12.94 -4.84
N LYS A 346 28.28 12.75 -3.56
CA LYS A 346 28.51 13.75 -2.53
C LYS A 346 29.92 13.54 -1.98
N ILE A 347 30.64 14.64 -1.73
CA ILE A 347 32.01 14.60 -1.19
C ILE A 347 32.04 15.52 0.02
N GLU A 348 31.91 14.95 1.20
CA GLU A 348 31.96 15.68 2.46
C GLU A 348 33.30 15.44 3.15
N ALA A 349 33.92 16.51 3.62
CA ALA A 349 35.06 16.41 4.52
C ALA A 349 34.65 16.85 5.92
N GLU A 350 35.04 16.05 6.90
CA GLU A 350 35.09 16.48 8.27
C GLU A 350 36.46 17.09 8.54
N LEU A 351 36.47 18.23 9.20
CA LEU A 351 37.66 18.95 9.57
C LEU A 351 38.06 18.61 11.02
N LYS A 352 39.29 18.94 11.42
CA LYS A 352 39.82 18.70 12.77
C LYS A 352 38.98 19.33 13.90
N ASN A 353 38.18 20.34 13.59
CA ASN A 353 37.25 20.99 14.51
C ASN A 353 35.85 20.36 14.51
N SER A 354 35.64 19.28 13.76
CA SER A 354 34.37 18.56 13.53
C SER A 354 33.40 19.26 12.56
N MET A 355 33.77 20.41 11.99
CA MET A 355 32.99 21.04 10.92
C MET A 355 32.94 20.13 9.69
N LYS A 356 31.75 19.99 9.10
CA LYS A 356 31.57 19.32 7.81
C LYS A 356 31.47 20.32 6.67
N ILE A 357 32.27 20.12 5.63
CA ILE A 357 32.27 20.96 4.42
C ILE A 357 32.02 20.11 3.17
N ASP A 358 31.35 20.71 2.18
CA ASP A 358 31.26 20.15 0.83
C ASP A 358 32.56 20.45 0.09
N LEU A 359 33.38 19.42 -0.11
CA LEU A 359 34.67 19.57 -0.80
C LEU A 359 34.49 19.99 -2.26
N LYS A 360 33.31 19.81 -2.88
CA LYS A 360 33.07 20.24 -4.27
C LYS A 360 33.18 21.74 -4.47
N LYS A 361 33.10 22.53 -3.39
CA LYS A 361 33.35 23.99 -3.41
C LYS A 361 34.83 24.36 -3.59
N TYR A 362 35.73 23.39 -3.37
CA TYR A 362 37.18 23.54 -3.42
C TYR A 362 37.80 22.47 -4.35
N PRO A 363 37.48 22.48 -5.66
CA PRO A 363 37.91 21.44 -6.59
C PRO A 363 39.45 21.28 -6.73
N GLU A 364 40.21 22.29 -6.34
CA GLU A 364 41.67 22.34 -6.38
C GLU A 364 42.37 21.56 -5.26
N ILE A 365 41.69 21.29 -4.13
CA ILE A 365 42.33 20.67 -2.96
C ILE A 365 42.18 19.14 -2.90
N PHE A 366 41.27 18.56 -3.70
CA PHE A 366 41.01 17.12 -3.69
C PHE A 366 41.24 16.47 -5.06
N GLN A 367 41.66 15.21 -5.03
CA GLN A 367 41.81 14.37 -6.22
C GLN A 367 40.88 13.16 -6.14
N VAL A 368 40.34 12.77 -7.28
CA VAL A 368 39.52 11.56 -7.42
C VAL A 368 40.42 10.41 -7.84
N ILE A 369 40.29 9.28 -7.16
CA ILE A 369 41.09 8.08 -7.36
C ILE A 369 40.16 6.95 -7.79
N TYR A 370 40.57 6.27 -8.86
CA TYR A 370 39.86 5.19 -9.50
C TYR A 370 40.77 3.95 -9.54
N ASN A 371 40.35 2.83 -8.96
CA ASN A 371 41.16 1.59 -8.92
C ASN A 371 42.63 1.85 -8.55
N GLU A 372 42.87 2.74 -7.58
CA GLU A 372 44.20 3.21 -7.12
C GLU A 372 45.01 4.08 -8.09
N ILE A 373 44.45 4.46 -9.23
CA ILE A 373 45.03 5.39 -10.21
C ILE A 373 44.37 6.77 -10.06
N LYS A 374 45.19 7.83 -10.09
CA LYS A 374 44.69 9.21 -10.09
C LYS A 374 43.96 9.51 -11.40
N LEU A 375 42.75 10.03 -11.28
CA LEU A 375 41.91 10.35 -12.43
C LEU A 375 42.27 11.74 -12.98
N LEU A 376 42.88 11.78 -14.16
CA LEU A 376 43.28 13.03 -14.83
C LEU A 376 42.11 13.71 -15.56
N ASP A 377 41.21 12.92 -16.12
CA ASP A 377 39.98 13.37 -16.77
C ASP A 377 38.78 12.79 -16.04
N LYS A 378 37.87 13.66 -15.60
CA LYS A 378 36.69 13.32 -14.78
C LYS A 378 35.44 13.09 -15.63
N ASP A 379 35.50 13.29 -16.95
CA ASP A 379 34.36 13.10 -17.86
C ASP A 379 34.00 11.61 -18.01
N ILE A 380 32.73 11.29 -17.74
CA ILE A 380 32.16 9.94 -17.83
C ILE A 380 32.36 9.32 -19.22
N ALA A 381 32.35 10.12 -20.29
CA ALA A 381 32.52 9.62 -21.65
C ALA A 381 33.87 8.93 -21.87
N ASN A 382 34.88 9.31 -21.10
CA ASN A 382 36.26 8.81 -21.23
C ASN A 382 36.57 7.64 -20.29
N PHE A 383 35.60 7.19 -19.48
CA PHE A 383 35.77 6.01 -18.63
C PHE A 383 35.68 4.70 -19.45
N PRO A 384 36.51 3.70 -19.14
CA PRO A 384 36.35 2.36 -19.69
C PRO A 384 35.01 1.75 -19.25
N ASP A 385 34.54 0.74 -19.99
CA ASP A 385 33.37 -0.05 -19.57
C ASP A 385 33.76 -1.00 -18.43
N GLY A 386 32.92 -1.15 -17.40
CA GLY A 386 33.10 -2.10 -16.32
C GLY A 386 32.75 -1.58 -14.93
N ARG A 387 33.15 -2.36 -13.91
CA ARG A 387 32.95 -2.04 -12.48
C ARG A 387 34.21 -1.49 -11.85
N PHE A 388 34.04 -0.47 -11.03
CA PHE A 388 35.13 0.39 -10.58
C PHE A 388 34.95 0.82 -9.13
N LYS A 389 36.08 1.04 -8.44
CA LYS A 389 36.12 1.58 -7.08
C LYS A 389 36.60 3.02 -7.09
N LEU A 390 35.75 3.92 -6.62
CA LEU A 390 36.04 5.33 -6.45
C LEU A 390 36.48 5.62 -5.01
N SER A 391 37.42 6.54 -4.85
CA SER A 391 37.73 7.21 -3.57
C SER A 391 38.18 8.64 -3.86
N VAL A 392 38.11 9.52 -2.87
CA VAL A 392 38.61 10.89 -2.92
C VAL A 392 39.75 11.04 -1.92
N GLN A 393 40.75 11.86 -2.25
CA GLN A 393 41.88 12.14 -1.38
C GLN A 393 42.17 13.64 -1.31
N VAL A 394 42.40 14.15 -0.10
CA VAL A 394 42.96 15.48 0.18
C VAL A 394 44.22 15.27 1.01
N ALA A 395 45.36 15.78 0.53
CA ALA A 395 46.67 15.53 1.15
C ALA A 395 46.88 14.02 1.45
N GLU A 396 47.01 13.65 2.73
CA GLU A 396 47.18 12.25 3.16
C GLU A 396 45.87 11.54 3.55
N VAL A 397 44.76 12.26 3.64
CA VAL A 397 43.45 11.73 4.05
C VAL A 397 42.70 11.20 2.84
N ARG A 398 42.21 9.96 2.94
CA ARG A 398 41.46 9.27 1.88
C ARG A 398 40.09 8.86 2.37
N SER A 399 39.09 8.97 1.50
CA SER A 399 37.71 8.59 1.79
C SER A 399 37.48 7.08 1.85
N ASN A 400 36.26 6.69 2.24
CA ASN A 400 35.68 5.38 1.93
C ASN A 400 35.64 5.12 0.40
N PHE A 401 35.38 3.86 0.03
CA PHE A 401 35.22 3.45 -1.35
C PHE A 401 33.75 3.38 -1.77
N LEU A 402 33.46 3.77 -3.02
CA LEU A 402 32.18 3.52 -3.68
C LEU A 402 32.39 2.63 -4.90
N ASP A 403 31.59 1.58 -5.01
CA ASP A 403 31.51 0.76 -6.21
C ASP A 403 30.53 1.39 -7.21
N PHE A 404 30.94 1.48 -8.47
CA PHE A 404 30.09 1.96 -9.57
C PHE A 404 30.37 1.19 -10.86
N GLU A 405 29.38 1.09 -11.72
CA GLU A 405 29.46 0.44 -13.02
C GLU A 405 29.23 1.48 -14.12
N ILE A 406 30.22 1.70 -15.00
CA ILE A 406 30.06 2.56 -16.18
C ILE A 406 30.05 1.65 -17.40
N PHE A 407 29.07 1.84 -18.28
CA PHE A 407 29.00 1.07 -19.50
C PHE A 407 28.41 1.88 -20.65
N ASP A 408 28.88 1.63 -21.86
CA ASP A 408 28.17 1.95 -23.09
C ASP A 408 27.30 0.74 -23.49
N PRO A 409 25.96 0.87 -23.53
CA PRO A 409 25.05 -0.21 -23.91
C PRO A 409 25.38 -0.84 -25.26
N MET A 410 25.93 -0.07 -26.21
CA MET A 410 26.23 -0.57 -27.54
C MET A 410 27.40 -1.57 -27.56
N THR A 411 28.39 -1.38 -26.68
CA THR A 411 29.60 -2.21 -26.55
C THR A 411 29.51 -3.24 -25.44
N TYR A 412 28.80 -2.95 -24.34
CA TYR A 412 28.78 -3.77 -23.15
C TYR A 412 27.67 -4.83 -23.13
N ILE A 413 26.50 -4.52 -23.70
CA ILE A 413 25.41 -5.49 -23.83
C ILE A 413 25.73 -6.39 -25.02
N LYS A 414 25.73 -7.70 -24.85
CA LYS A 414 25.85 -8.66 -25.95
C LYS A 414 24.53 -8.80 -26.70
N ARG A 415 23.45 -9.10 -25.98
CA ARG A 415 22.09 -9.18 -26.52
C ARG A 415 21.04 -8.90 -25.45
N ILE A 416 19.82 -8.61 -25.91
CA ILE A 416 18.64 -8.47 -25.06
C ILE A 416 17.68 -9.56 -25.55
N ASP A 417 17.31 -10.46 -24.66
CA ASP A 417 16.41 -11.57 -24.94
C ASP A 417 15.02 -11.20 -24.42
N LEU A 418 14.12 -10.83 -25.34
CA LEU A 418 12.71 -10.53 -25.06
C LEU A 418 11.86 -11.76 -25.37
N VAL A 419 10.99 -12.14 -24.44
CA VAL A 419 10.02 -13.22 -24.61
C VAL A 419 8.64 -12.80 -24.12
N LEU A 420 7.60 -13.52 -24.56
CA LEU A 420 6.29 -13.44 -23.92
C LEU A 420 6.39 -14.04 -22.52
N ASP A 421 5.79 -13.37 -21.55
CA ASP A 421 5.74 -13.86 -20.18
C ASP A 421 4.80 -15.08 -20.09
N GLU A 422 5.13 -16.03 -19.22
CA GLU A 422 4.34 -17.25 -18.99
C GLU A 422 2.85 -16.98 -18.69
N ARG A 423 2.50 -15.82 -18.11
CA ARG A 423 1.10 -15.46 -17.82
C ARG A 423 0.26 -15.28 -19.07
N THR A 424 0.85 -14.84 -20.18
CA THR A 424 0.12 -14.56 -21.43
C THR A 424 0.87 -15.11 -22.65
N ARG A 425 1.62 -16.20 -22.47
CA ARG A 425 2.41 -16.83 -23.54
C ARG A 425 1.50 -17.39 -24.61
N ASN A 426 1.27 -16.59 -25.65
CA ASN A 426 0.57 -16.95 -26.87
C ASN A 426 0.81 -15.83 -27.90
N ILE A 427 1.17 -16.20 -29.14
CA ILE A 427 1.48 -15.20 -30.18
C ILE A 427 0.24 -14.54 -30.77
N TYR A 428 -0.96 -15.07 -30.52
CA TYR A 428 -2.20 -14.50 -31.01
C TYR A 428 -2.80 -13.52 -30.00
N ALA A 429 -3.45 -12.47 -30.53
CA ALA A 429 -4.15 -11.48 -29.75
C ALA A 429 -5.42 -11.00 -30.48
N VAL A 430 -6.24 -10.23 -29.77
CA VAL A 430 -7.45 -9.60 -30.28
C VAL A 430 -7.33 -8.09 -30.07
N ALA A 431 -7.41 -7.35 -31.18
CA ALA A 431 -7.20 -5.92 -31.22
C ALA A 431 -8.23 -5.18 -30.35
N GLY A 432 -7.74 -4.40 -29.39
CA GLY A 432 -8.54 -3.57 -28.50
C GLY A 432 -8.98 -4.24 -27.20
N SER A 433 -8.87 -5.57 -27.08
CA SER A 433 -9.25 -6.31 -25.87
C SER A 433 -8.06 -6.98 -25.19
N SER A 434 -7.07 -7.44 -25.93
CA SER A 434 -5.97 -8.23 -25.39
C SER A 434 -4.91 -7.37 -24.72
N LYS A 435 -4.40 -7.89 -23.61
CA LYS A 435 -3.24 -7.37 -22.89
C LYS A 435 -2.22 -8.49 -22.76
N LEU A 436 -0.98 -8.20 -23.12
CA LEU A 436 0.11 -9.17 -23.08
C LEU A 436 1.18 -8.72 -22.08
N ASP A 437 1.77 -9.69 -21.41
CA ASP A 437 2.93 -9.54 -20.55
C ASP A 437 4.17 -10.01 -21.30
N PHE A 438 5.27 -9.28 -21.09
CA PHE A 438 6.59 -9.58 -21.65
C PHE A 438 7.61 -9.62 -20.53
N THR A 439 8.67 -10.40 -20.75
CA THR A 439 9.87 -10.40 -19.90
C THR A 439 11.10 -10.28 -20.76
N TYR A 440 12.15 -9.70 -20.19
CA TYR A 440 13.42 -9.58 -20.88
C TYR A 440 14.58 -9.90 -19.96
N GLU A 441 15.65 -10.39 -20.55
CA GLU A 441 16.95 -10.53 -19.91
C GLU A 441 18.00 -9.77 -20.73
N VAL A 442 18.90 -9.08 -20.05
CA VAL A 442 20.01 -8.38 -20.69
C VAL A 442 21.28 -9.18 -20.44
N ILE A 443 21.92 -9.64 -21.50
CA ILE A 443 23.13 -10.45 -21.42
C ILE A 443 24.33 -9.57 -21.76
N GLY A 444 25.29 -9.48 -20.85
CA GLY A 444 26.55 -8.77 -21.03
C GLY A 444 27.53 -9.51 -21.96
N MET A 445 28.58 -8.82 -22.40
CA MET A 445 29.65 -9.42 -23.22
C MET A 445 30.40 -10.56 -22.51
N ASP A 446 30.39 -10.59 -21.18
CA ASP A 446 30.95 -11.65 -20.33
C ASP A 446 29.95 -12.78 -20.02
N GLU A 447 28.79 -12.79 -20.70
CA GLU A 447 27.66 -13.71 -20.47
C GLU A 447 26.94 -13.53 -19.13
N SER A 448 27.25 -12.49 -18.36
CA SER A 448 26.52 -12.20 -17.12
C SER A 448 25.14 -11.60 -17.42
N VAL A 449 24.17 -11.86 -16.54
CA VAL A 449 22.85 -11.20 -16.58
C VAL A 449 23.00 -9.81 -15.95
N LEU A 450 22.64 -8.79 -16.72
CA LEU A 450 22.74 -7.38 -16.33
C LEU A 450 21.37 -6.85 -15.90
N SER A 451 21.32 -6.19 -14.74
CA SER A 451 20.09 -5.56 -14.22
C SER A 451 19.89 -4.15 -14.81
N ILE A 452 19.84 -4.04 -16.14
CA ILE A 452 19.70 -2.75 -16.84
C ILE A 452 18.23 -2.59 -17.29
N PRO A 453 17.53 -1.51 -16.91
CA PRO A 453 16.15 -1.30 -17.33
C PRO A 453 16.04 -1.09 -18.84
N ALA A 454 15.16 -1.85 -19.48
CA ALA A 454 14.80 -1.67 -20.89
C ALA A 454 13.47 -0.92 -21.07
N SER A 455 13.27 -0.32 -22.24
CA SER A 455 11.98 0.17 -22.70
C SER A 455 11.34 -0.85 -23.64
N LEU A 456 10.07 -1.19 -23.44
CA LEU A 456 9.32 -2.00 -24.41
C LEU A 456 8.79 -1.10 -25.54
N VAL A 457 8.88 -1.57 -26.78
CA VAL A 457 8.41 -0.87 -27.97
C VAL A 457 7.45 -1.77 -28.75
N VAL A 458 6.23 -1.29 -28.96
CA VAL A 458 5.18 -1.98 -29.74
C VAL A 458 4.85 -1.13 -30.97
N ASP A 459 5.07 -1.67 -32.16
CA ASP A 459 4.90 -0.96 -33.45
C ASP A 459 5.56 0.44 -33.48
N GLY A 460 6.78 0.53 -32.94
CA GLY A 460 7.55 1.77 -32.87
C GLY A 460 7.11 2.74 -31.78
N LYS A 461 6.13 2.37 -30.94
CA LYS A 461 5.70 3.18 -29.79
C LYS A 461 6.20 2.59 -28.47
N LYS A 462 6.94 3.39 -27.71
CA LYS A 462 7.35 3.02 -26.34
C LYS A 462 6.13 2.78 -25.45
N GLN A 463 6.21 1.79 -24.58
CA GLN A 463 5.21 1.44 -23.57
C GLN A 463 5.73 1.78 -22.18
N ASP A 464 4.82 2.07 -21.26
CA ASP A 464 5.15 2.43 -19.88
C ASP A 464 5.49 1.22 -19.00
N SER A 465 5.15 0.01 -19.46
CA SER A 465 5.35 -1.24 -18.73
C SER A 465 5.57 -2.42 -19.67
N PHE A 466 6.18 -3.48 -19.14
CA PHE A 466 6.22 -4.81 -19.74
C PHE A 466 5.01 -5.68 -19.34
N ARG A 467 4.18 -5.20 -18.41
CA ARG A 467 2.96 -5.88 -17.94
C ARG A 467 1.72 -5.21 -18.49
N ASN A 468 0.69 -6.00 -18.79
CA ASN A 468 -0.62 -5.57 -19.25
C ASN A 468 -0.56 -4.70 -20.53
N VAL A 469 0.35 -5.00 -21.44
CA VAL A 469 0.64 -4.23 -22.64
C VAL A 469 -0.53 -4.36 -23.63
N PRO A 470 -1.24 -3.26 -23.94
CA PRO A 470 -2.45 -3.32 -24.75
C PRO A 470 -2.12 -3.53 -26.24
N ILE A 471 -2.73 -4.53 -26.86
CA ILE A 471 -2.64 -4.76 -28.30
C ILE A 471 -3.85 -4.11 -28.97
N THR A 472 -3.64 -2.96 -29.62
CA THR A 472 -4.75 -2.10 -30.08
C THR A 472 -5.03 -2.19 -31.58
N LYS A 473 -4.10 -2.71 -32.37
CA LYS A 473 -4.20 -2.79 -33.83
C LYS A 473 -4.27 -4.24 -34.28
N ALA A 474 -5.16 -4.52 -35.21
CA ALA A 474 -5.17 -5.79 -35.93
C ALA A 474 -4.03 -5.83 -36.97
N GLY A 475 -3.56 -7.03 -37.29
CA GLY A 475 -2.41 -7.30 -38.15
C GLY A 475 -1.21 -7.84 -37.37
N MET A 476 -0.07 -7.89 -38.05
CA MET A 476 1.21 -8.27 -37.43
C MET A 476 1.73 -7.10 -36.59
N VAL A 477 1.81 -7.30 -35.28
CA VAL A 477 2.32 -6.32 -34.32
C VAL A 477 3.74 -6.72 -33.93
N GLN A 478 4.69 -5.79 -34.10
CA GLN A 478 6.11 -6.01 -33.81
C GLN A 478 6.46 -5.48 -32.44
N VAL A 479 7.00 -6.34 -31.58
CA VAL A 479 7.39 -5.99 -30.21
C VAL A 479 8.88 -6.24 -30.01
N HIS A 480 9.60 -5.27 -29.48
CA HIS A 480 11.00 -5.42 -29.06
C HIS A 480 11.27 -4.59 -27.81
N ALA A 481 12.25 -5.00 -27.01
CA ALA A 481 12.84 -4.19 -25.97
C ALA A 481 13.99 -3.37 -26.56
N GLU A 482 14.23 -2.19 -26.01
CA GLU A 482 15.31 -1.30 -26.40
C GLU A 482 15.99 -0.69 -25.17
N ILE A 483 17.32 -0.69 -25.17
CA ILE A 483 18.19 0.01 -24.21
C ILE A 483 19.10 0.93 -25.03
N SER A 484 18.91 2.24 -24.91
CA SER A 484 19.74 3.26 -25.59
C SER A 484 19.96 3.01 -27.09
N GLY A 485 18.93 2.59 -27.84
CA GLY A 485 19.03 2.28 -29.27
C GLY A 485 19.43 0.84 -29.62
N LYS A 486 19.92 0.05 -28.65
CA LYS A 486 20.17 -1.38 -28.84
C LYS A 486 18.87 -2.16 -28.66
N LYS A 487 18.48 -2.92 -29.69
CA LYS A 487 17.21 -3.65 -29.74
C LYS A 487 17.40 -5.12 -29.40
N SER A 488 16.38 -5.71 -28.75
CA SER A 488 16.25 -7.16 -28.58
C SER A 488 15.90 -7.87 -29.89
N ASN A 489 15.76 -9.19 -29.81
CA ASN A 489 14.94 -9.94 -30.77
C ASN A 489 13.52 -9.34 -30.85
N SER A 490 12.88 -9.48 -32.00
CA SER A 490 11.50 -9.05 -32.20
C SER A 490 10.53 -10.21 -31.96
N VAL A 491 9.57 -10.00 -31.06
CA VAL A 491 8.41 -10.88 -30.86
C VAL A 491 7.29 -10.42 -31.78
N GLN A 492 6.79 -11.33 -32.61
CA GLN A 492 5.70 -11.06 -33.55
C GLN A 492 4.38 -11.53 -32.96
N ILE A 493 3.43 -10.60 -32.82
CA ILE A 493 2.07 -10.88 -32.34
C ILE A 493 1.10 -10.83 -33.53
N ILE A 494 0.32 -11.89 -33.70
CA ILE A 494 -0.75 -12.01 -34.68
C ILE A 494 -2.04 -11.46 -34.07
N SER A 495 -2.28 -10.15 -34.24
CA SER A 495 -3.47 -9.51 -33.69
C SER A 495 -4.65 -9.58 -34.66
N ARG A 496 -5.78 -10.10 -34.20
CA ARG A 496 -7.00 -10.27 -35.00
C ARG A 496 -8.02 -9.20 -34.66
N GLN A 497 -8.79 -8.77 -35.66
CA GLN A 497 -9.88 -7.84 -35.45
C GLN A 497 -11.06 -8.56 -34.79
N ASP A 498 -11.54 -8.10 -33.63
CA ASP A 498 -12.78 -8.64 -33.07
C ASP A 498 -14.00 -8.18 -33.88
N GLN A 499 -15.02 -9.04 -33.92
CA GLN A 499 -16.27 -8.83 -34.61
C GLN A 499 -17.44 -9.04 -33.65
N VAL A 500 -18.39 -8.11 -33.67
CA VAL A 500 -19.69 -8.32 -33.03
C VAL A 500 -20.53 -9.17 -33.97
N LEU A 501 -20.83 -10.40 -33.56
CA LEU A 501 -21.59 -11.35 -34.36
C LEU A 501 -23.07 -11.38 -33.94
N PRO A 502 -24.00 -11.77 -34.83
CA PRO A 502 -25.40 -11.97 -34.45
C PRO A 502 -25.51 -13.01 -33.33
N LYS A 503 -26.29 -12.67 -32.30
CA LYS A 503 -26.52 -13.51 -31.14
C LYS A 503 -27.31 -14.76 -31.52
N ILE A 504 -26.79 -15.94 -31.20
CA ILE A 504 -27.50 -17.23 -31.33
C ILE A 504 -28.19 -17.53 -30.01
N ARG A 505 -29.52 -17.54 -29.98
CA ARG A 505 -30.28 -17.89 -28.79
C ARG A 505 -30.63 -19.37 -28.81
N VAL A 506 -30.36 -20.05 -27.70
CA VAL A 506 -30.37 -21.51 -27.62
C VAL A 506 -31.27 -21.95 -26.46
N PRO A 507 -32.42 -22.60 -26.74
CA PRO A 507 -33.25 -23.21 -25.70
C PRO A 507 -32.53 -24.42 -25.09
N ILE A 508 -32.54 -24.52 -23.76
CA ILE A 508 -31.92 -25.61 -23.01
C ILE A 508 -32.89 -26.20 -21.98
N VAL A 509 -32.82 -27.53 -21.81
CA VAL A 509 -33.60 -28.29 -20.83
C VAL A 509 -32.68 -29.19 -20.01
N PHE A 510 -32.91 -29.23 -18.70
CA PHE A 510 -32.24 -30.12 -17.77
C PHE A 510 -33.13 -31.31 -17.44
N HIS A 511 -32.70 -32.50 -17.80
CA HIS A 511 -33.28 -33.78 -17.42
C HIS A 511 -32.66 -34.24 -16.09
N VAL A 512 -33.34 -33.96 -14.98
CA VAL A 512 -32.85 -34.24 -13.63
C VAL A 512 -33.37 -35.60 -13.16
N LEU A 513 -32.46 -36.53 -12.88
CA LEU A 513 -32.84 -37.87 -12.43
C LEU A 513 -33.28 -37.89 -10.94
N ASP A 514 -33.96 -38.96 -10.54
CA ASP A 514 -34.52 -39.14 -9.19
C ASP A 514 -33.56 -39.78 -8.18
N ASN A 515 -32.43 -40.34 -8.63
CA ASN A 515 -31.48 -41.10 -7.82
C ASN A 515 -30.18 -40.35 -7.51
N LEU A 516 -30.21 -39.02 -7.49
CA LEU A 516 -29.04 -38.17 -7.27
C LEU A 516 -28.61 -38.18 -5.79
N ASN A 517 -27.32 -37.99 -5.54
CA ASN A 517 -26.77 -37.79 -4.20
C ASN A 517 -27.07 -36.36 -3.70
N LYS A 518 -27.08 -35.37 -4.60
CA LYS A 518 -27.43 -33.97 -4.31
C LYS A 518 -28.85 -33.64 -4.77
N ASN A 519 -29.58 -32.88 -3.95
CA ASN A 519 -30.89 -32.36 -4.36
C ASN A 519 -30.73 -31.18 -5.33
N ILE A 520 -31.05 -31.40 -6.61
CA ILE A 520 -30.94 -30.37 -7.65
C ILE A 520 -32.23 -29.52 -7.70
N THR A 521 -32.16 -28.35 -7.08
CA THR A 521 -33.25 -27.36 -7.02
C THR A 521 -33.25 -26.45 -8.26
N LYS A 522 -34.30 -25.64 -8.40
CA LYS A 522 -34.38 -24.62 -9.47
C LYS A 522 -33.27 -23.57 -9.38
N SER A 523 -32.89 -23.15 -8.17
CA SER A 523 -31.81 -22.18 -7.98
C SER A 523 -30.45 -22.71 -8.41
N VAL A 524 -30.18 -24.01 -8.20
CA VAL A 524 -28.95 -24.66 -8.71
C VAL A 524 -28.91 -24.61 -10.23
N ILE A 525 -30.03 -24.93 -10.90
CA ILE A 525 -30.12 -24.83 -12.36
C ILE A 525 -29.95 -23.38 -12.86
N ASP A 526 -30.56 -22.41 -12.18
CA ASP A 526 -30.41 -20.99 -12.53
C ASP A 526 -28.97 -20.52 -12.40
N PHE A 527 -28.27 -20.98 -11.36
CA PHE A 527 -26.86 -20.68 -11.15
C PHE A 527 -25.96 -21.27 -12.25
N GLU A 528 -26.19 -22.53 -12.64
CA GLU A 528 -25.46 -23.12 -13.78
C GLU A 528 -25.74 -22.39 -15.10
N MET A 529 -26.97 -21.91 -15.31
CA MET A 529 -27.34 -21.12 -16.48
C MET A 529 -26.66 -19.75 -16.51
N GLU A 530 -26.51 -19.10 -15.36
CA GLU A 530 -25.77 -17.85 -15.24
C GLU A 530 -24.30 -18.06 -15.61
N LYS A 531 -23.64 -19.06 -15.02
CA LYS A 531 -22.24 -19.39 -15.33
C LYS A 531 -22.04 -19.72 -16.80
N LEU A 532 -22.93 -20.54 -17.38
CA LEU A 532 -22.89 -20.89 -18.81
C LEU A 532 -22.95 -19.64 -19.69
N ASN A 533 -23.89 -18.72 -19.42
CA ASN A 533 -24.02 -17.49 -20.20
C ASN A 533 -22.84 -16.54 -19.98
N LEU A 534 -22.30 -16.42 -18.76
CA LEU A 534 -21.08 -15.66 -18.49
C LEU A 534 -19.88 -16.22 -19.26
N ALA A 535 -19.72 -17.54 -19.31
CA ALA A 535 -18.62 -18.20 -20.04
C ALA A 535 -18.70 -17.90 -21.54
N PHE A 536 -19.88 -18.11 -22.15
CA PHE A 536 -20.09 -17.84 -23.59
C PHE A 536 -20.10 -16.35 -23.94
N ALA A 537 -20.34 -15.46 -22.96
CA ALA A 537 -20.21 -14.01 -23.12
C ALA A 537 -18.78 -13.48 -22.91
N ASN A 538 -17.82 -14.34 -22.56
CA ASN A 538 -16.46 -13.97 -22.11
C ASN A 538 -16.47 -13.05 -20.88
N GLN A 539 -17.37 -13.31 -19.94
CA GLN A 539 -17.55 -12.55 -18.70
C GLN A 539 -17.35 -13.42 -17.45
N PHE A 540 -17.12 -14.72 -17.61
CA PHE A 540 -16.82 -15.59 -16.50
C PHE A 540 -15.41 -15.32 -15.96
N GLU A 541 -15.29 -15.02 -14.68
CA GLU A 541 -14.02 -14.71 -14.01
C GLU A 541 -14.11 -15.12 -12.54
N LEU A 542 -13.36 -16.15 -12.15
CA LEU A 542 -13.34 -16.68 -10.77
C LEU A 542 -12.29 -16.01 -9.89
N ASP A 543 -11.20 -15.56 -10.50
CA ASP A 543 -10.04 -15.03 -9.82
C ASP A 543 -9.51 -13.83 -10.61
N PRO A 544 -9.60 -12.60 -10.06
CA PRO A 544 -9.17 -11.39 -10.76
C PRO A 544 -7.65 -11.32 -10.97
N PHE A 545 -6.87 -12.20 -10.32
CA PHE A 545 -5.42 -12.30 -10.51
C PHE A 545 -5.04 -13.22 -11.67
N MET A 546 -5.99 -14.03 -12.16
CA MET A 546 -5.78 -14.88 -13.33
C MET A 546 -5.94 -14.06 -14.61
N PRO A 547 -4.97 -14.11 -15.53
CA PRO A 547 -5.12 -13.45 -16.82
C PRO A 547 -6.29 -14.06 -17.60
N LYS A 548 -6.90 -13.27 -18.47
CA LYS A 548 -7.72 -13.81 -19.56
C LYS A 548 -6.78 -14.37 -20.63
N SER A 549 -7.25 -15.37 -21.38
CA SER A 549 -6.53 -15.78 -22.59
C SER A 549 -6.33 -14.54 -23.47
N SER A 550 -5.14 -14.40 -24.06
CA SER A 550 -4.89 -13.32 -25.04
C SER A 550 -5.85 -13.37 -26.23
N ASN A 551 -6.54 -14.50 -26.43
CA ASN A 551 -7.49 -14.73 -27.50
C ASN A 551 -8.94 -14.76 -27.02
N ALA A 552 -9.20 -14.36 -25.77
CA ALA A 552 -10.53 -14.44 -25.17
C ALA A 552 -11.54 -13.58 -25.94
N VAL A 553 -12.62 -14.19 -26.41
CA VAL A 553 -13.69 -13.49 -27.15
C VAL A 553 -15.08 -13.95 -26.73
N ASN A 554 -16.07 -13.06 -26.89
CA ASN A 554 -17.48 -13.41 -26.75
C ASN A 554 -17.91 -14.32 -27.91
N ILE A 555 -18.53 -15.46 -27.58
CA ILE A 555 -19.01 -16.47 -28.53
C ILE A 555 -20.29 -16.02 -29.27
N HIS A 556 -20.95 -15.00 -28.73
CA HIS A 556 -22.23 -14.44 -29.18
C HIS A 556 -23.32 -15.51 -29.21
N MET A 557 -23.40 -16.30 -28.13
CA MET A 557 -24.42 -17.32 -27.90
C MET A 557 -25.02 -17.15 -26.50
N GLU A 558 -26.35 -17.25 -26.39
CA GLU A 558 -27.09 -17.15 -25.14
C GLU A 558 -28.03 -18.32 -24.98
N PHE A 559 -27.95 -18.94 -23.81
CA PHE A 559 -28.78 -20.06 -23.43
C PHE A 559 -29.94 -19.58 -22.56
N TYR A 560 -31.13 -20.11 -22.80
CA TYR A 560 -32.30 -19.81 -21.98
C TYR A 560 -33.10 -21.06 -21.65
N LEU A 561 -33.57 -21.16 -20.41
CA LEU A 561 -34.37 -22.28 -19.94
C LEU A 561 -35.69 -22.37 -20.74
N ALA A 562 -35.92 -23.54 -21.34
CA ALA A 562 -37.15 -23.90 -22.01
C ALA A 562 -38.36 -23.79 -21.06
N ASP A 563 -39.47 -23.21 -21.49
CA ASP A 563 -40.71 -23.13 -20.70
C ASP A 563 -41.73 -24.22 -21.07
N ARG A 564 -41.52 -24.94 -22.17
CA ARG A 564 -42.41 -25.97 -22.69
C ARG A 564 -41.74 -27.32 -22.96
N ASP A 565 -42.50 -28.39 -22.79
CA ASP A 565 -42.14 -29.77 -23.16
C ASP A 565 -42.24 -30.05 -24.67
N GLU A 566 -41.85 -31.25 -25.11
CA GLU A 566 -41.90 -31.64 -26.54
C GLU A 566 -43.31 -31.61 -27.15
N ALA A 567 -44.34 -31.80 -26.33
CA ALA A 567 -45.73 -31.73 -26.73
C ALA A 567 -46.27 -30.27 -26.76
N GLY A 568 -45.47 -29.30 -26.30
CA GLY A 568 -45.79 -27.88 -26.27
C GLY A 568 -46.49 -27.41 -24.98
N ASN A 569 -46.65 -28.28 -23.99
CA ASN A 569 -47.25 -27.91 -22.70
C ASN A 569 -46.25 -27.17 -21.82
N LEU A 570 -46.73 -26.28 -20.96
CA LEU A 570 -45.87 -25.58 -20.00
C LEU A 570 -45.28 -26.55 -18.98
N LEU A 571 -43.99 -26.43 -18.71
CA LEU A 571 -43.31 -27.19 -17.66
C LEU A 571 -43.71 -26.67 -16.27
N SER A 572 -43.85 -27.60 -15.32
CA SER A 572 -44.11 -27.27 -13.90
C SER A 572 -42.98 -26.46 -13.27
N GLN A 573 -41.74 -26.71 -13.71
CA GLN A 573 -40.56 -25.91 -13.40
C GLN A 573 -39.87 -25.56 -14.72
N ARG A 574 -39.77 -24.27 -15.03
CA ARG A 574 -39.13 -23.79 -16.27
C ARG A 574 -37.73 -24.41 -16.42
N GLY A 575 -37.49 -25.06 -17.55
CA GLY A 575 -36.23 -25.65 -17.98
C GLY A 575 -35.87 -26.95 -17.28
N ILE A 576 -36.74 -27.46 -16.40
CA ILE A 576 -36.48 -28.66 -15.62
C ILE A 576 -37.50 -29.71 -15.96
N ASN A 577 -36.98 -30.88 -16.30
CA ASN A 577 -37.75 -32.06 -16.58
C ASN A 577 -37.23 -33.18 -15.67
N ARG A 578 -38.07 -33.66 -14.75
CA ARG A 578 -37.65 -34.66 -13.76
C ARG A 578 -38.09 -36.04 -14.23
N TYR A 579 -37.15 -36.97 -14.30
CA TYR A 579 -37.39 -38.32 -14.78
C TYR A 579 -36.90 -39.38 -13.82
N SER A 580 -37.54 -40.56 -13.90
CA SER A 580 -37.00 -41.73 -13.22
C SER A 580 -35.71 -42.17 -13.90
N SER A 581 -34.67 -42.37 -13.08
CA SER A 581 -33.37 -42.91 -13.47
C SER A 581 -33.46 -44.29 -14.11
N GLY A 582 -34.51 -45.07 -13.82
CA GLY A 582 -34.60 -46.45 -14.28
C GLY A 582 -33.46 -47.32 -13.73
N GLY A 583 -32.85 -46.93 -12.60
CA GLY A 583 -31.69 -47.62 -12.01
C GLY A 583 -30.33 -47.21 -12.59
N GLN A 584 -30.30 -46.31 -13.58
CA GLN A 584 -29.05 -45.88 -14.21
C GLN A 584 -28.18 -45.05 -13.26
N THR A 585 -26.89 -45.31 -13.26
CA THR A 585 -25.84 -44.41 -12.73
C THR A 585 -24.93 -44.10 -13.91
N PHE A 586 -24.62 -42.83 -14.14
CA PHE A 586 -23.87 -42.40 -15.31
C PHE A 586 -22.36 -42.42 -15.02
N GLY A 587 -21.54 -42.62 -16.06
CA GLY A 587 -20.09 -42.49 -15.92
C GLY A 587 -19.24 -43.38 -16.82
N GLU A 588 -19.82 -44.44 -17.41
CA GLU A 588 -19.08 -45.39 -18.26
C GLU A 588 -19.57 -45.39 -19.72
N SER A 589 -20.63 -44.62 -20.05
CA SER A 589 -21.33 -44.68 -21.35
C SER A 589 -21.61 -46.13 -21.75
N THR A 590 -22.15 -46.91 -20.82
CA THR A 590 -22.53 -48.30 -21.10
C THR A 590 -23.59 -48.34 -22.21
N GLU A 591 -23.77 -49.50 -22.84
CA GLU A 591 -24.81 -49.65 -23.86
C GLU A 591 -26.21 -49.29 -23.32
N GLU A 592 -26.53 -49.70 -22.10
CA GLU A 592 -27.79 -49.38 -21.44
C GLU A 592 -27.96 -47.87 -21.21
N GLU A 593 -26.89 -47.19 -20.78
CA GLU A 593 -26.85 -45.74 -20.58
C GLU A 593 -27.09 -45.00 -21.90
N ARG A 594 -26.43 -45.40 -23.00
CA ARG A 594 -26.62 -44.78 -24.32
C ARG A 594 -28.04 -44.99 -24.86
N ILE A 595 -28.61 -46.19 -24.69
CA ILE A 595 -30.00 -46.47 -25.05
C ILE A 595 -30.95 -45.60 -24.22
N TYR A 596 -30.71 -45.49 -22.92
CA TYR A 596 -31.50 -44.68 -22.01
C TYR A 596 -31.54 -43.22 -22.46
N LEU A 597 -30.37 -42.61 -22.71
CA LEU A 597 -30.23 -41.23 -23.16
C LEU A 597 -30.89 -41.02 -24.53
N PHE A 598 -30.60 -41.90 -25.50
CA PHE A 598 -31.12 -41.78 -26.86
C PHE A 598 -32.65 -41.86 -26.90
N GLN A 599 -33.25 -42.71 -26.07
CA GLN A 599 -34.71 -42.82 -25.97
C GLN A 599 -35.34 -41.59 -25.31
N ARG A 600 -34.70 -41.01 -24.29
CA ARG A 600 -35.31 -39.98 -23.42
C ARG A 600 -34.95 -38.54 -23.77
N MET A 601 -33.92 -38.31 -24.59
CA MET A 601 -33.62 -36.96 -25.06
C MET A 601 -34.79 -36.41 -25.87
N TRP A 602 -35.06 -35.13 -25.64
CA TRP A 602 -35.99 -34.37 -26.48
C TRP A 602 -35.35 -34.05 -27.82
N ASP A 603 -36.18 -33.68 -28.81
CA ASP A 603 -35.74 -33.29 -30.14
C ASP A 603 -34.58 -32.26 -30.09
N PRO A 604 -33.34 -32.65 -30.42
CA PRO A 604 -32.18 -31.79 -30.19
C PRO A 604 -32.18 -30.58 -31.13
N ARG A 605 -32.96 -30.63 -32.21
CA ARG A 605 -33.19 -29.49 -33.12
C ARG A 605 -33.97 -28.36 -32.45
N LYS A 606 -34.65 -28.66 -31.33
CA LYS A 606 -35.45 -27.74 -30.53
C LYS A 606 -34.88 -27.47 -29.15
N TYR A 607 -34.07 -28.36 -28.58
CA TYR A 607 -33.55 -28.23 -27.22
C TYR A 607 -32.10 -28.71 -27.13
N VAL A 608 -31.25 -27.96 -26.43
CA VAL A 608 -30.05 -28.54 -25.85
C VAL A 608 -30.46 -29.41 -24.67
N ASN A 609 -30.15 -30.70 -24.75
CA ASN A 609 -30.50 -31.69 -23.74
C ASN A 609 -29.33 -31.86 -22.76
N VAL A 610 -29.53 -31.46 -21.49
CA VAL A 610 -28.56 -31.69 -20.41
C VAL A 610 -29.13 -32.70 -19.42
N PHE A 611 -28.51 -33.87 -19.32
CA PHE A 611 -28.87 -34.86 -18.31
C PHE A 611 -28.05 -34.65 -17.04
N VAL A 612 -28.73 -34.57 -15.89
CA VAL A 612 -28.09 -34.48 -14.58
C VAL A 612 -28.31 -35.80 -13.87
N GLY A 613 -27.23 -36.57 -13.71
CA GLY A 613 -27.25 -37.93 -13.17
C GLY A 613 -26.21 -38.12 -12.08
N ARG A 614 -26.42 -39.15 -11.26
CA ARG A 614 -25.43 -39.60 -10.28
C ARG A 614 -24.21 -40.14 -11.02
N MET A 615 -23.02 -39.64 -10.67
CA MET A 615 -21.74 -40.15 -11.16
C MET A 615 -20.74 -40.31 -10.02
N ASP A 616 -19.87 -41.30 -10.11
CA ASP A 616 -18.80 -41.54 -9.13
C ASP A 616 -17.60 -40.58 -9.29
N ARG A 617 -17.69 -39.63 -10.23
CA ARG A 617 -16.66 -38.63 -10.54
C ARG A 617 -17.21 -37.22 -10.61
N LEU A 618 -16.32 -36.24 -10.40
CA LEU A 618 -16.57 -34.83 -10.69
C LEU A 618 -16.36 -34.61 -12.20
N GLY A 619 -17.36 -34.08 -12.89
CA GLY A 619 -17.27 -33.76 -14.32
C GLY A 619 -18.53 -34.14 -15.11
N GLY A 620 -18.35 -34.35 -16.41
CA GLY A 620 -19.41 -34.71 -17.34
C GLY A 620 -18.88 -35.47 -18.54
N TYR A 621 -19.71 -35.53 -19.57
CA TYR A 621 -19.32 -35.90 -20.93
C TYR A 621 -20.34 -35.36 -21.93
N ALA A 622 -19.96 -35.24 -23.20
CA ALA A 622 -20.86 -34.85 -24.27
C ALA A 622 -20.54 -35.56 -25.58
N TYR A 623 -21.53 -35.60 -26.47
CA TYR A 623 -21.33 -36.11 -27.82
C TYR A 623 -20.98 -34.97 -28.77
N LEU A 624 -19.95 -35.17 -29.59
CA LEU A 624 -19.60 -34.26 -30.67
C LEU A 624 -20.76 -34.19 -31.70
N PRO A 625 -20.92 -33.05 -32.39
CA PRO A 625 -21.94 -32.91 -33.42
C PRO A 625 -21.55 -33.67 -34.69
N PHE A 626 -22.54 -33.87 -35.55
CA PHE A 626 -22.30 -34.02 -36.98
C PHE A 626 -22.52 -32.68 -37.68
N VAL A 627 -21.81 -32.43 -38.76
CA VAL A 627 -22.00 -31.26 -39.62
C VAL A 627 -22.47 -31.69 -41.01
N LYS A 628 -23.13 -30.77 -41.70
CA LYS A 628 -23.58 -30.94 -43.07
C LYS A 628 -23.10 -29.76 -43.92
N ASP A 629 -22.82 -30.02 -45.19
CA ASP A 629 -22.50 -28.99 -46.20
C ASP A 629 -21.22 -28.17 -45.90
N ILE A 630 -20.39 -28.63 -44.96
CA ILE A 630 -19.10 -28.05 -44.62
C ILE A 630 -18.14 -29.14 -44.15
N ASP A 631 -16.86 -29.00 -44.50
CA ASP A 631 -15.79 -29.79 -43.91
C ASP A 631 -15.26 -29.07 -42.66
N LEU A 632 -15.48 -29.68 -41.49
CA LEU A 632 -14.96 -29.18 -40.22
C LEU A 632 -13.98 -30.23 -39.66
N PRO A 633 -12.67 -29.94 -39.61
CA PRO A 633 -11.66 -30.94 -39.24
C PRO A 633 -11.97 -31.67 -37.94
N GLY A 634 -11.82 -33.00 -37.93
CA GLY A 634 -12.14 -33.87 -36.80
C GLY A 634 -13.64 -34.23 -36.64
N ILE A 635 -14.54 -33.49 -37.29
CA ILE A 635 -15.99 -33.70 -37.16
C ILE A 635 -16.54 -34.49 -38.34
N PHE A 636 -17.41 -35.45 -38.07
CA PHE A 636 -18.06 -36.23 -39.11
C PHE A 636 -19.01 -35.36 -39.95
N THR A 637 -18.84 -35.43 -41.26
CA THR A 637 -19.75 -34.82 -42.25
C THR A 637 -20.75 -35.86 -42.72
N ILE A 638 -22.03 -35.49 -42.80
CA ILE A 638 -23.08 -36.38 -43.30
C ILE A 638 -23.66 -35.87 -44.63
N ASP A 639 -23.93 -36.80 -45.55
CA ASP A 639 -24.50 -36.49 -46.88
C ASP A 639 -26.03 -36.58 -46.91
N ASN A 640 -26.62 -37.36 -45.98
CA ASN A 640 -28.04 -37.63 -45.92
C ASN A 640 -28.72 -36.91 -44.74
N ASP A 641 -30.00 -36.61 -44.96
CA ASP A 641 -30.78 -35.68 -44.15
C ASP A 641 -31.53 -36.37 -42.99
N TYR A 642 -31.37 -35.83 -41.78
CA TYR A 642 -32.31 -35.88 -40.64
C TYR A 642 -32.50 -37.16 -39.80
N VAL A 643 -31.81 -38.27 -40.05
CA VAL A 643 -31.88 -39.44 -39.15
C VAL A 643 -30.78 -39.37 -38.10
N LEU A 644 -31.17 -39.24 -36.83
CA LEU A 644 -30.24 -39.24 -35.71
C LEU A 644 -29.99 -40.67 -35.23
N HIS A 645 -28.71 -41.04 -35.12
CA HIS A 645 -28.28 -42.39 -34.75
C HIS A 645 -27.54 -42.45 -33.40
N TYR A 646 -27.47 -41.35 -32.65
CA TYR A 646 -26.74 -41.29 -31.38
C TYR A 646 -27.37 -40.28 -30.41
N PRO A 647 -27.12 -40.39 -29.10
CA PRO A 647 -27.68 -39.46 -28.12
C PRO A 647 -26.90 -38.14 -28.15
N TYR A 648 -27.31 -37.22 -29.02
CA TYR A 648 -26.72 -35.87 -29.08
C TYR A 648 -27.15 -35.04 -27.85
N VAL A 649 -26.43 -35.25 -26.74
CA VAL A 649 -26.73 -34.73 -25.40
C VAL A 649 -25.43 -34.34 -24.67
N THR A 650 -25.59 -33.54 -23.62
CA THR A 650 -24.59 -33.30 -22.58
C THR A 650 -25.03 -34.01 -21.30
N VAL A 651 -24.09 -34.61 -20.57
CA VAL A 651 -24.34 -35.26 -19.28
C VAL A 651 -23.46 -34.63 -18.21
N MET A 652 -24.07 -34.28 -17.09
CA MET A 652 -23.47 -33.63 -15.93
C MET A 652 -23.58 -34.52 -14.69
N SER A 653 -22.49 -34.65 -13.96
CA SER A 653 -22.49 -35.21 -12.60
C SER A 653 -23.29 -34.30 -11.67
N ASP A 654 -24.16 -34.88 -10.85
CA ASP A 654 -24.86 -34.14 -9.80
C ASP A 654 -23.90 -33.46 -8.82
N ASN A 655 -22.73 -34.06 -8.58
CA ASN A 655 -21.69 -33.48 -7.74
C ASN A 655 -21.07 -32.19 -8.33
N ALA A 656 -21.10 -32.02 -9.64
CA ALA A 656 -20.60 -30.83 -10.34
C ALA A 656 -21.57 -29.63 -10.29
N MET A 657 -22.85 -29.87 -10.02
CA MET A 657 -23.90 -28.86 -10.05
C MET A 657 -23.86 -27.96 -8.80
N GLY A 658 -24.02 -26.66 -9.01
CA GLY A 658 -24.09 -25.65 -7.94
C GLY A 658 -22.75 -25.20 -7.40
N GLU A 659 -21.64 -25.72 -7.94
CA GLU A 659 -20.29 -25.39 -7.48
C GLU A 659 -19.81 -24.08 -8.15
N PRO A 660 -19.44 -23.02 -7.39
CA PRO A 660 -19.07 -21.73 -7.96
C PRO A 660 -17.88 -21.78 -8.91
N ASN A 661 -16.86 -22.59 -8.56
CA ASN A 661 -15.60 -22.68 -9.29
C ASN A 661 -15.63 -23.71 -10.43
N ASN A 662 -16.83 -24.10 -10.89
CA ASN A 662 -16.98 -25.22 -11.82
C ASN A 662 -17.56 -24.77 -13.17
N ASN A 663 -16.78 -24.95 -14.24
CA ASN A 663 -17.16 -24.70 -15.63
C ASN A 663 -17.55 -25.95 -16.42
N THR A 664 -17.78 -27.10 -15.76
CA THR A 664 -18.10 -28.37 -16.44
C THR A 664 -19.21 -28.19 -17.47
N LEU A 665 -20.32 -27.51 -17.14
CA LEU A 665 -21.40 -27.33 -18.12
C LEU A 665 -20.94 -26.57 -19.38
N ALA A 666 -20.13 -25.52 -19.23
CA ALA A 666 -19.61 -24.77 -20.36
C ALA A 666 -18.61 -25.62 -21.18
N HIS A 667 -17.78 -26.41 -20.51
CA HIS A 667 -16.84 -27.36 -21.12
C HIS A 667 -17.57 -28.41 -21.97
N GLU A 668 -18.57 -29.09 -21.40
CA GLU A 668 -19.32 -30.14 -22.10
C GLU A 668 -20.17 -29.58 -23.25
N ILE A 669 -20.73 -28.38 -23.10
CA ILE A 669 -21.42 -27.70 -24.21
C ILE A 669 -20.41 -27.30 -25.30
N GLY A 670 -19.17 -26.96 -24.94
CA GLY A 670 -18.07 -26.78 -25.88
C GLY A 670 -17.84 -28.03 -26.76
N HIS A 671 -17.78 -29.22 -26.16
CA HIS A 671 -17.72 -30.49 -26.90
C HIS A 671 -18.95 -30.70 -27.79
N MET A 672 -20.16 -30.47 -27.26
CA MET A 672 -21.39 -30.56 -28.06
C MET A 672 -21.36 -29.60 -29.27
N LEU A 673 -20.58 -28.52 -29.20
CA LEU A 673 -20.30 -27.55 -30.24
C LEU A 673 -18.95 -27.77 -30.95
N ALA A 674 -18.50 -29.01 -31.05
CA ALA A 674 -17.32 -29.44 -31.82
C ALA A 674 -15.94 -29.05 -31.27
N LEU A 675 -15.82 -28.55 -30.03
CA LEU A 675 -14.51 -28.34 -29.42
C LEU A 675 -13.92 -29.65 -28.91
N TYR A 676 -12.61 -29.76 -28.98
CA TYR A 676 -11.82 -30.82 -28.34
C TYR A 676 -11.08 -30.24 -27.13
N HIS A 677 -10.47 -31.11 -26.34
CA HIS A 677 -9.53 -30.67 -25.31
C HIS A 677 -8.32 -30.00 -25.95
N THR A 678 -7.78 -28.97 -25.30
CA THR A 678 -6.58 -28.24 -25.76
C THR A 678 -5.27 -29.02 -25.58
N PHE A 679 -5.34 -30.25 -25.06
CA PHE A 679 -4.20 -31.10 -24.76
C PHE A 679 -4.38 -32.49 -25.35
N ASP A 680 -3.26 -33.20 -25.53
CA ASP A 680 -3.26 -34.62 -25.85
C ASP A 680 -2.97 -35.47 -24.59
N GLN A 681 -3.55 -36.67 -24.55
CA GLN A 681 -3.38 -37.62 -23.45
C GLN A 681 -2.27 -38.61 -23.78
N ASN A 682 -1.32 -38.76 -22.85
CA ASN A 682 -0.18 -39.66 -22.98
C ASN A 682 -0.60 -41.15 -22.96
N THR A 683 -1.13 -41.66 -24.07
CA THR A 683 -1.65 -43.02 -24.15
C THR A 683 -0.80 -43.98 -24.98
N ASN A 684 -0.01 -43.52 -25.97
CA ASN A 684 0.78 -44.42 -26.84
C ASN A 684 2.04 -43.80 -27.48
N GLY A 685 2.81 -43.02 -26.71
CA GLY A 685 4.06 -42.41 -27.17
C GLY A 685 3.94 -40.91 -27.32
N PHE A 686 4.98 -40.20 -26.91
CA PHE A 686 5.06 -38.74 -26.79
C PHE A 686 4.99 -38.05 -28.16
N GLN A 687 3.79 -37.87 -28.70
CA GLN A 687 3.58 -36.98 -29.83
C GLN A 687 2.73 -35.80 -29.36
N CYS A 688 3.41 -34.70 -29.00
CA CYS A 688 2.74 -33.44 -28.69
C CYS A 688 2.31 -32.79 -30.01
N ILE A 689 1.15 -33.19 -30.51
CA ILE A 689 0.56 -32.72 -31.77
C ILE A 689 -0.71 -31.95 -31.42
N ASP A 690 -0.92 -30.81 -32.09
CA ASP A 690 -2.19 -30.09 -32.02
C ASP A 690 -3.32 -30.97 -32.55
N GLY A 691 -4.21 -31.38 -31.64
CA GLY A 691 -5.38 -32.21 -31.93
C GLY A 691 -6.71 -31.48 -31.73
N ASP A 692 -6.70 -30.21 -31.33
CA ASP A 692 -7.92 -29.46 -31.02
C ASP A 692 -8.46 -28.63 -32.19
N TYR A 693 -7.63 -28.50 -33.24
CA TYR A 693 -7.91 -27.78 -34.47
C TYR A 693 -8.19 -26.28 -34.27
N CYS A 694 -7.68 -25.69 -33.19
CA CYS A 694 -7.76 -24.28 -32.84
C CYS A 694 -6.33 -23.73 -32.66
N PRO A 695 -5.68 -23.24 -33.73
CA PRO A 695 -4.26 -22.86 -33.69
C PRO A 695 -3.88 -21.78 -32.67
N ASP A 696 -4.87 -21.07 -32.11
CA ASP A 696 -4.69 -20.06 -31.07
C ASP A 696 -4.76 -20.59 -29.63
N THR A 697 -4.82 -21.91 -29.44
CA THR A 697 -4.65 -22.60 -28.16
C THR A 697 -3.23 -23.17 -28.05
N GLU A 698 -2.64 -23.11 -26.84
CA GLU A 698 -1.32 -23.71 -26.61
C GLU A 698 -1.48 -25.22 -26.41
N THR A 699 -1.01 -26.00 -27.39
CA THR A 699 -0.99 -27.46 -27.28
C THR A 699 0.00 -27.89 -26.21
N HIS A 700 -0.45 -28.80 -25.35
CA HIS A 700 0.36 -29.38 -24.29
C HIS A 700 -0.06 -30.82 -24.00
N LEU A 701 0.73 -31.51 -23.18
CA LEU A 701 0.42 -32.86 -22.73
C LEU A 701 -0.08 -32.84 -21.29
N ILE A 702 -1.09 -33.66 -21.01
CA ILE A 702 -1.46 -34.01 -19.65
C ILE A 702 -1.10 -35.47 -19.40
N ASP A 703 -0.47 -35.74 -18.26
CA ASP A 703 -0.11 -37.09 -17.85
C ASP A 703 -1.37 -37.90 -17.46
N ALA A 704 -1.83 -38.73 -18.38
CA ALA A 704 -2.96 -39.63 -18.18
C ALA A 704 -2.71 -40.70 -17.09
N THR A 705 -1.46 -40.91 -16.66
CA THR A 705 -1.12 -41.90 -15.62
C THR A 705 -1.26 -41.34 -14.20
N ASN A 706 -1.23 -40.02 -14.02
CA ASN A 706 -1.36 -39.34 -12.73
C ASN A 706 -2.81 -38.83 -12.49
N SER A 707 -3.75 -39.73 -12.77
CA SER A 707 -5.19 -39.56 -13.05
C SER A 707 -6.10 -39.09 -11.90
N LEU A 708 -5.63 -38.24 -10.99
CA LEU A 708 -6.44 -37.82 -9.85
C LEU A 708 -6.89 -36.35 -9.79
N PHE A 709 -6.35 -35.40 -10.55
CA PHE A 709 -6.83 -34.01 -10.40
C PHE A 709 -6.78 -33.18 -11.68
N VAL A 710 -7.90 -32.47 -11.92
CA VAL A 710 -7.90 -31.12 -12.47
C VAL A 710 -6.71 -30.38 -11.86
N SER A 711 -5.77 -29.92 -12.67
CA SER A 711 -4.56 -29.29 -12.14
C SER A 711 -4.94 -28.12 -11.24
N THR A 712 -4.50 -28.17 -9.98
CA THR A 712 -4.64 -27.06 -9.02
C THR A 712 -3.77 -25.87 -9.42
N SER A 713 -2.75 -26.14 -10.24
CA SER A 713 -1.90 -25.18 -10.89
C SER A 713 -2.38 -24.95 -12.33
N ASN A 714 -2.55 -23.70 -12.71
CA ASN A 714 -2.78 -23.37 -14.12
C ASN A 714 -1.49 -23.35 -14.95
N PHE A 715 -0.31 -23.54 -14.32
CA PHE A 715 0.97 -23.59 -15.02
C PHE A 715 1.17 -24.95 -15.71
N MET A 716 1.36 -24.91 -17.02
CA MET A 716 1.55 -26.06 -17.91
C MET A 716 2.81 -25.86 -18.75
N LEU A 717 3.35 -26.95 -19.30
CA LEU A 717 4.42 -26.90 -20.31
C LEU A 717 3.80 -27.16 -21.68
N ASN A 718 4.00 -26.25 -22.63
CA ASN A 718 3.57 -26.48 -24.01
C ASN A 718 4.47 -27.52 -24.71
N CYS A 719 4.15 -27.85 -25.96
CA CYS A 719 4.93 -28.80 -26.75
C CYS A 719 6.39 -28.38 -26.99
N GLN A 720 6.74 -27.13 -26.77
CA GLN A 720 8.08 -26.56 -26.87
C GLN A 720 8.82 -26.53 -25.53
N GLU A 721 8.26 -27.17 -24.49
CA GLU A 721 8.78 -27.18 -23.12
C GLU A 721 8.81 -25.79 -22.46
N GLU A 722 7.97 -24.86 -22.94
CA GLU A 722 7.84 -23.52 -22.37
C GLU A 722 6.68 -23.48 -21.36
N THR A 723 6.93 -22.88 -20.20
CA THR A 723 5.90 -22.67 -19.19
C THR A 723 4.90 -21.61 -19.64
N PHE A 724 3.61 -21.91 -19.51
CA PHE A 724 2.52 -20.96 -19.69
C PHE A 724 1.39 -21.19 -18.68
N ILE A 725 0.55 -20.18 -18.48
CA ILE A 725 -0.68 -20.29 -17.68
C ILE A 725 -1.85 -20.61 -18.61
N SER A 726 -2.40 -21.82 -18.52
CA SER A 726 -3.64 -22.15 -19.20
C SER A 726 -4.83 -21.57 -18.44
N VAL A 727 -5.80 -21.02 -19.17
CA VAL A 727 -7.10 -20.54 -18.64
C VAL A 727 -8.27 -20.95 -19.54
N ASN A 728 -8.01 -21.89 -20.47
CA ASN A 728 -9.00 -22.33 -21.44
C ASN A 728 -10.09 -23.17 -20.77
N ILE A 729 -11.35 -22.95 -21.12
CA ILE A 729 -12.48 -23.73 -20.60
C ILE A 729 -12.43 -25.19 -21.03
N MET A 730 -11.81 -25.50 -22.19
CA MET A 730 -11.64 -26.87 -22.71
C MET A 730 -10.44 -27.63 -22.11
N ASP A 731 -9.83 -27.10 -21.05
CA ASP A 731 -8.68 -27.70 -20.36
C ASP A 731 -9.09 -28.26 -18.98
N TYR A 732 -8.29 -29.15 -18.38
CA TYR A 732 -8.50 -29.69 -17.03
C TYR A 732 -7.72 -28.94 -15.97
N ILE A 733 -8.14 -27.71 -15.79
CA ILE A 733 -7.60 -26.76 -14.81
C ILE A 733 -8.72 -26.22 -13.93
N GLN A 734 -8.41 -25.86 -12.68
CA GLN A 734 -9.45 -25.39 -11.75
C GLN A 734 -9.94 -23.99 -12.10
N LYS A 735 -9.03 -23.11 -12.58
CA LYS A 735 -9.33 -21.70 -12.84
C LYS A 735 -9.39 -21.42 -14.34
N SER A 736 -10.33 -22.05 -15.04
CA SER A 736 -10.63 -21.72 -16.44
C SER A 736 -11.58 -20.52 -16.53
N ASN A 737 -11.43 -19.70 -17.56
CA ASN A 737 -12.22 -18.48 -17.70
C ASN A 737 -12.52 -18.01 -19.13
N SER A 738 -11.94 -18.65 -20.16
CA SER A 738 -12.02 -18.14 -21.54
C SER A 738 -12.16 -19.23 -22.58
N PHE A 739 -12.88 -18.90 -23.65
CA PHE A 739 -12.76 -19.54 -24.96
C PHE A 739 -11.99 -18.60 -25.91
N THR A 740 -11.31 -19.18 -26.90
CA THR A 740 -10.50 -18.42 -27.86
C THR A 740 -11.29 -18.00 -29.11
N PHE A 741 -10.64 -17.22 -29.97
CA PHE A 741 -11.21 -16.73 -31.21
C PHE A 741 -11.47 -17.87 -32.21
N ASP A 742 -10.57 -18.83 -32.33
CA ASP A 742 -10.76 -19.98 -33.23
C ASP A 742 -11.80 -20.96 -32.66
N GLN A 743 -11.83 -21.15 -31.34
CA GLN A 743 -12.90 -21.89 -30.67
C GLN A 743 -14.28 -21.27 -30.93
N ARG A 744 -14.41 -19.92 -30.92
CA ARG A 744 -15.65 -19.24 -31.32
C ARG A 744 -16.04 -19.56 -32.75
N ALA A 745 -15.12 -19.43 -33.69
CA ALA A 745 -15.39 -19.69 -35.10
C ALA A 745 -15.88 -21.12 -35.30
N ARG A 746 -15.21 -22.08 -34.65
CA ARG A 746 -15.54 -23.51 -34.67
C ARG A 746 -16.91 -23.82 -34.07
N MET A 747 -17.18 -23.35 -32.86
CA MET A 747 -18.48 -23.55 -32.18
C MET A 747 -19.64 -22.98 -32.98
N ARG A 748 -19.50 -21.76 -33.51
CA ARG A 748 -20.55 -21.13 -34.31
C ARG A 748 -20.77 -21.86 -35.63
N THR A 749 -19.70 -22.34 -36.26
CA THR A 749 -19.79 -23.17 -37.47
C THR A 749 -20.57 -24.45 -37.17
N ALA A 750 -20.22 -25.16 -36.11
CA ALA A 750 -20.95 -26.35 -35.68
C ALA A 750 -22.44 -26.06 -35.39
N ALA A 751 -22.76 -24.97 -34.68
CA ALA A 751 -24.15 -24.58 -34.39
C ALA A 751 -24.98 -24.26 -35.65
N ILE A 752 -24.36 -23.69 -36.68
CA ILE A 752 -25.02 -23.32 -37.95
C ILE A 752 -25.26 -24.56 -38.82
N TYR A 753 -24.19 -25.35 -39.01
CA TYR A 753 -24.15 -26.46 -39.98
C TYR A 753 -24.53 -27.83 -39.39
N SER A 754 -24.66 -27.94 -38.06
CA SER A 754 -25.25 -29.14 -37.46
C SER A 754 -26.75 -29.19 -37.76
N PRO A 755 -27.25 -30.30 -38.35
CA PRO A 755 -28.68 -30.48 -38.57
C PRO A 755 -29.45 -30.78 -37.29
N PHE A 756 -28.75 -31.11 -36.20
CA PHE A 756 -29.33 -31.53 -34.92
C PHE A 756 -29.17 -30.52 -33.79
N PHE A 757 -28.44 -29.42 -33.98
CA PHE A 757 -28.30 -28.40 -32.95
C PHE A 757 -29.56 -27.54 -32.79
N ALA A 758 -29.86 -27.15 -31.55
CA ALA A 758 -31.06 -26.41 -31.20
C ALA A 758 -31.07 -24.99 -31.78
N LYS A 759 -32.17 -24.62 -32.42
CA LYS A 759 -32.36 -23.28 -33.01
C LYS A 759 -33.59 -22.62 -32.40
N GLU A 760 -33.50 -21.37 -31.96
CA GLU A 760 -34.65 -20.62 -31.39
C GLU A 760 -35.89 -20.67 -32.30
N GLY A 761 -35.69 -20.52 -33.62
CA GLY A 761 -36.79 -20.60 -34.59
C GLY A 761 -37.48 -21.97 -34.67
N ASN A 762 -36.82 -23.05 -34.22
CA ASN A 762 -37.41 -24.39 -34.16
C ASN A 762 -38.19 -24.64 -32.86
N TYR A 763 -37.85 -23.93 -31.79
CA TYR A 763 -38.38 -24.12 -30.44
C TYR A 763 -39.91 -24.12 -30.40
N THR A 764 -40.54 -23.20 -31.12
CA THR A 764 -42.01 -23.06 -31.21
C THR A 764 -42.59 -23.51 -32.55
N ASN A 765 -41.76 -24.08 -33.44
CA ASN A 765 -42.18 -24.40 -34.80
C ASN A 765 -42.96 -25.72 -34.85
N ALA A 766 -44.29 -25.62 -34.80
CA ALA A 766 -45.20 -26.75 -34.96
C ALA A 766 -45.14 -27.41 -36.36
N ARG A 767 -44.49 -26.79 -37.35
CA ARG A 767 -44.32 -27.34 -38.72
C ARG A 767 -43.02 -28.12 -38.89
N LEU A 768 -42.15 -28.16 -37.88
CA LEU A 768 -40.96 -29.00 -37.92
C LEU A 768 -41.38 -30.48 -37.97
N ARG A 769 -40.86 -31.23 -38.94
CA ARG A 769 -41.14 -32.67 -39.03
C ARG A 769 -40.68 -33.37 -37.75
N PRO A 770 -41.35 -34.46 -37.31
CA PRO A 770 -40.86 -35.27 -36.19
C PRO A 770 -39.39 -35.66 -36.37
N LEU A 771 -38.65 -35.77 -35.26
CA LEU A 771 -37.27 -36.26 -35.31
C LEU A 771 -37.30 -37.73 -35.71
N GLU A 772 -36.55 -38.07 -36.75
CA GLU A 772 -36.36 -39.46 -37.13
C GLU A 772 -35.17 -40.01 -36.34
N LYS A 773 -35.43 -40.96 -35.43
CA LYS A 773 -34.40 -41.71 -34.70
C LYS A 773 -34.16 -43.04 -35.40
N GLY A 774 -32.96 -43.27 -35.90
CA GLY A 774 -32.54 -44.54 -36.48
C GLY A 774 -32.10 -45.55 -35.42
N PRO A 775 -31.63 -46.75 -35.82
CA PRO A 775 -30.93 -47.64 -34.89
C PRO A 775 -29.73 -46.90 -34.29
N LEU A 776 -29.53 -47.06 -32.97
CA LEU A 776 -28.40 -46.49 -32.25
C LEU A 776 -27.09 -47.03 -32.84
N ASP A 777 -26.19 -46.13 -33.22
CA ASP A 777 -24.84 -46.45 -33.65
C ASP A 777 -23.92 -46.45 -32.43
N HIS A 778 -23.49 -47.66 -32.04
CA HIS A 778 -22.65 -47.87 -30.87
C HIS A 778 -21.18 -47.51 -31.11
N SER A 779 -20.78 -47.22 -32.35
CA SER A 779 -19.41 -46.77 -32.67
C SER A 779 -19.16 -45.30 -32.31
N ILE A 780 -20.23 -44.50 -32.22
CA ILE A 780 -20.16 -43.10 -31.81
C ILE A 780 -20.05 -43.05 -30.29
N GLN A 781 -18.86 -42.70 -29.81
CA GLN A 781 -18.56 -42.56 -28.39
C GLN A 781 -18.65 -41.09 -27.96
N PRO A 782 -19.05 -40.82 -26.70
CA PRO A 782 -18.96 -39.47 -26.17
C PRO A 782 -17.50 -39.08 -25.94
N VAL A 783 -17.24 -37.78 -25.93
CA VAL A 783 -16.01 -37.23 -25.37
C VAL A 783 -16.20 -37.15 -23.87
N PHE A 784 -15.40 -37.91 -23.15
CA PHE A 784 -15.40 -37.90 -21.70
C PHE A 784 -14.33 -36.96 -21.16
N CYS A 785 -14.61 -36.37 -20.01
CA CYS A 785 -13.56 -36.14 -19.02
C CYS A 785 -12.91 -37.50 -18.67
N PRO A 786 -11.60 -37.72 -18.93
CA PRO A 786 -10.97 -39.02 -19.01
C PRO A 786 -11.20 -39.81 -17.74
N ASN A 787 -11.34 -41.09 -18.01
CA ASN A 787 -11.54 -42.12 -17.03
C ASN A 787 -10.24 -42.42 -16.29
N GLN A 788 -10.41 -42.69 -15.00
CA GLN A 788 -9.71 -43.79 -14.37
C GLN A 788 -10.14 -45.08 -15.08
N ASN A 789 -9.17 -45.86 -15.57
CA ASN A 789 -9.33 -47.20 -16.15
C ASN A 789 -10.01 -47.30 -17.54
N HIS A 790 -9.21 -47.11 -18.59
CA HIS A 790 -9.34 -47.94 -19.81
C HIS A 790 -8.03 -48.68 -20.08
N PHE A 791 -7.72 -49.67 -19.24
CA PHE A 791 -6.78 -50.71 -19.64
C PHE A 791 -7.43 -51.57 -20.72
N GLY A 792 -6.74 -51.65 -21.87
CA GLY A 792 -7.28 -52.16 -23.11
C GLY A 792 -7.80 -53.59 -23.06
N ARG A 793 -8.83 -53.83 -23.87
CA ARG A 793 -8.97 -55.11 -24.58
C ARG A 793 -9.16 -54.85 -26.07
N ARG A 794 -8.16 -55.34 -26.79
CA ARG A 794 -8.05 -55.54 -28.23
C ARG A 794 -9.39 -55.78 -28.94
N PHE A 795 -9.58 -55.12 -30.08
CA PHE A 795 -10.17 -55.76 -31.25
C PHE A 795 -9.28 -55.48 -32.46
N HIS A 796 -8.40 -56.43 -32.76
CA HIS A 796 -8.02 -56.69 -34.14
C HIS A 796 -9.16 -57.49 -34.76
N HIS A 797 -9.71 -57.04 -35.88
CA HIS A 797 -10.41 -57.94 -36.79
C HIS A 797 -9.84 -57.81 -38.20
N HIS A 798 -9.46 -58.98 -38.72
CA HIS A 798 -9.44 -59.31 -40.13
C HIS A 798 -10.83 -59.19 -40.74
#